data_AF-A0A6D2HFZ3-F1
#
_entry.id   AF-A0A6D2HFZ3-F1
#
_cell.length_a   1.000
_cell.length_b   1.000
_cell.length_c   1.000
_cell.angle_alpha   90.00
_cell.angle_beta   90.00
_cell.angle_gamma   90.00
#
_symmetry.space_group_name_H-M   'P 1'
#
loop_
_entity.id
_entity.type
_entity.pdbx_description
1 polymer ?
#
loop_
_entity_poly.entity_id
_entity_poly.type
_entity_poly.pdbx_seq_one_letter_code
_entity_poly.pdbx_strand_id
1 'polypeptide(L)'
;MTITGERFDAARPKTPTEYLKNKFGAANMPERLLELMKLLNTEDEEDSYKQKKNQKEEDLAGLKAAKVIRKEMKSIIYDFPEFRGFDKSTLRLPQLNQYLFSTKFNPPIPNKVRDDMMNAPLSHYFIHTSLNSYFTGNLVLEKYSDEPIIDALKQGVRVIELDLMPCPEGGICVSRRMNFEKPLKLQKCLDSIKDHAFTHTSSYPVIITFKDGANPDLHSKACQMINQTFGGMVHQRDPHSLEEFPSPAQLRNKILISRRPPKQLLCANGAKEKICVQDGKKTLQDSPDVNYQSLVSFYAVEPSGMLRKALTDKVKKTQRPGWYEKEVIRANGGCGYVKKPDFLLNASPSGVFYPAVDPMGKRKMLTVKVYMGDGWRVDFENTIGRWSKPKLYVMIGIAGVTHDEKIVQTKVQRKWIPVWGQDFTFPLRYHHLALLSIQVYNHDLSLPDGFCGQTCLPVPELIEGIRAVPLYDEKETEVCDIFEVWNQVSSRQIMVSYRVFVVLTVVLVVTVLGFAEAYPKEDLVVSLPGQPKVGFRQYAGYVTVDSESGRSLFYYYVEADKTPDKKPLTLWLNGGPGCSSVGGGAFTELGPFYPTGDGRGLRINSMSWNKASDLLFVESPAGVGWSYSNRSSDYNTGDKSTAEDMLVFLLRWFDKFPELKSRELFLTGESYAGHYIPQLADAILSYNSRSSGFKFNVKGIAIGNPLLKLDTDTAATYDFFWSHGMISDELRDTITSQCDFASSQKQTKPCSDALINSSLINEYINDYDVLLDLCYPAIVEQELRLKKMATKMSVGVDVCMTYERKFYFNLPEVQHALHANRTGLPYEWSMCSSQLNYSSIDGNINMLPILKRILHKKVPVWIFSGDQDSVVPLLGSRTLVRQLADDLSFTTTVPYGTWFHKEQVGGWGTEYGNLLTFATVRGASHMVPFAQPSRALHLFTSFVRGRRLPNKPHTST
;
A
#
# COMPACT_ATOMS: atom_id res chain seq x y z
N MET A 1 -15.94 -6.88 28.59
CA MET A 1 -15.57 -5.61 29.27
C MET A 1 -16.69 -5.21 30.22
N THR A 2 -16.47 -4.29 31.17
CA THR A 2 -17.59 -3.61 31.88
C THR A 2 -17.64 -2.15 31.49
N ILE A 3 -18.84 -1.65 31.21
CA ILE A 3 -19.10 -0.26 30.81
C ILE A 3 -20.04 0.38 31.84
N THR A 4 -19.70 1.55 32.37
CA THR A 4 -20.60 2.33 33.24
C THR A 4 -20.65 3.80 32.85
N GLY A 5 -21.85 4.40 32.89
CA GLY A 5 -22.08 5.83 32.76
C GLY A 5 -22.56 6.42 34.08
N GLU A 6 -21.73 7.21 34.76
CA GLU A 6 -22.16 7.93 35.98
C GLU A 6 -22.57 9.37 35.66
N ARG A 7 -23.68 9.83 36.25
CA ARG A 7 -24.02 11.26 36.43
C ARG A 7 -23.40 11.75 37.73
N PHE A 8 -22.86 12.96 37.74
CA PHE A 8 -22.41 13.64 38.95
C PHE A 8 -23.62 13.95 39.84
N ASP A 9 -23.77 13.23 40.94
CA ASP A 9 -24.31 13.76 42.19
C ASP A 9 -23.57 13.13 43.37
N ALA A 10 -23.15 13.99 44.30
CA ALA A 10 -22.31 13.64 45.43
C ALA A 10 -23.11 12.90 46.52
N ALA A 11 -22.95 11.58 46.58
CA ALA A 11 -22.99 10.70 47.76
C ALA A 11 -23.17 9.26 47.25
N ARG A 12 -22.11 8.43 47.29
CA ARG A 12 -22.16 7.06 46.74
C ARG A 12 -22.83 6.08 47.72
N PRO A 13 -23.93 5.41 47.35
CA PRO A 13 -24.14 4.01 47.70
C PRO A 13 -23.27 3.13 46.77
N LYS A 14 -22.56 2.15 47.34
CA LYS A 14 -21.72 1.21 46.57
C LYS A 14 -22.55 0.50 45.49
N THR A 15 -22.22 0.74 44.22
CA THR A 15 -22.94 0.16 43.08
C THR A 15 -22.61 -1.34 42.94
N PRO A 16 -23.48 -2.15 42.30
CA PRO A 16 -23.20 -3.56 42.02
C PRO A 16 -21.84 -3.79 41.32
N THR A 17 -21.40 -2.80 40.55
CA THR A 17 -20.11 -2.74 39.87
C THR A 17 -18.92 -2.64 40.82
N GLU A 18 -19.03 -1.87 41.91
CA GLU A 18 -17.99 -1.76 42.95
C GLU A 18 -17.81 -3.06 43.75
N TYR A 19 -18.89 -3.83 43.95
CA TYR A 19 -18.77 -5.17 44.54
C TYR A 19 -18.03 -6.15 43.65
N LEU A 20 -18.43 -6.23 42.37
CA LEU A 20 -17.77 -7.12 41.42
C LEU A 20 -16.27 -6.75 41.30
N LYS A 21 -15.95 -5.45 41.40
CA LYS A 21 -14.60 -4.89 41.41
C LYS A 21 -13.77 -5.33 42.62
N ASN A 22 -14.33 -5.32 43.84
CA ASN A 22 -13.58 -5.66 45.06
C ASN A 22 -13.48 -7.16 45.33
N LYS A 23 -14.55 -7.93 45.09
CA LYS A 23 -14.59 -9.36 45.47
C LYS A 23 -14.02 -10.30 44.40
N PHE A 24 -14.10 -9.95 43.12
CA PHE A 24 -13.74 -10.84 42.00
C PHE A 24 -12.43 -10.46 41.27
N GLY A 25 -11.44 -9.92 41.98
CA GLY A 25 -10.11 -9.61 41.43
C GLY A 25 -9.53 -10.71 40.51
N ALA A 26 -8.72 -10.28 39.53
CA ALA A 26 -8.34 -11.00 38.31
C ALA A 26 -7.68 -12.40 38.43
N ALA A 27 -7.37 -12.88 39.64
CA ALA A 27 -6.78 -14.19 39.86
C ALA A 27 -7.88 -15.22 40.23
N ASN A 28 -8.11 -16.18 39.33
CA ASN A 28 -9.03 -17.33 39.42
C ASN A 28 -10.52 -17.05 39.12
N MET A 29 -10.83 -16.63 37.91
CA MET A 29 -12.22 -16.46 37.46
C MET A 29 -13.07 -17.75 37.43
N PRO A 30 -12.55 -18.95 37.08
CA PRO A 30 -13.36 -20.18 37.08
C PRO A 30 -13.91 -20.57 38.46
N GLU A 31 -13.10 -20.45 39.51
CA GLU A 31 -13.52 -20.74 40.91
C GLU A 31 -14.48 -19.67 41.44
N ARG A 32 -14.35 -18.43 40.97
CA ARG A 32 -15.17 -17.28 41.39
C ARG A 32 -16.50 -17.14 40.63
N LEU A 33 -16.59 -17.68 39.40
CA LEU A 33 -17.84 -17.89 38.67
C LEU A 33 -18.80 -18.78 39.47
N LEU A 34 -18.27 -19.73 40.24
CA LEU A 34 -19.03 -20.58 41.14
C LEU A 34 -19.69 -19.79 42.31
N GLU A 35 -19.05 -18.72 42.80
CA GLU A 35 -19.64 -17.82 43.80
C GLU A 35 -20.71 -16.90 43.21
N LEU A 36 -20.48 -16.35 42.01
CA LEU A 36 -21.50 -15.59 41.29
C LEU A 36 -22.71 -16.47 40.97
N MET A 37 -22.50 -17.75 40.64
CA MET A 37 -23.56 -18.74 40.49
C MET A 37 -24.35 -19.00 41.77
N LYS A 38 -23.69 -19.04 42.94
CA LYS A 38 -24.40 -19.17 44.23
C LYS A 38 -25.33 -17.98 44.44
N LEU A 39 -24.89 -16.76 44.12
CA LEU A 39 -25.72 -15.54 44.19
C LEU A 39 -26.80 -15.47 43.10
N LEU A 40 -26.53 -16.01 41.91
CA LEU A 40 -27.48 -16.10 40.81
C LEU A 40 -28.53 -17.19 41.01
N ASN A 41 -28.35 -18.10 41.97
CA ASN A 41 -29.27 -19.21 42.27
C ASN A 41 -29.95 -19.09 43.64
N THR A 42 -29.61 -18.10 44.47
CA THR A 42 -30.41 -17.79 45.66
C THR A 42 -31.79 -17.28 45.23
N GLU A 43 -32.84 -17.97 45.67
CA GLU A 43 -34.23 -17.56 45.48
C GLU A 43 -34.61 -16.39 46.40
N ASP A 44 -35.68 -15.71 46.01
CA ASP A 44 -36.20 -14.46 46.56
C ASP A 44 -36.44 -14.50 48.07
N GLU A 45 -35.45 -14.16 48.90
CA GLU A 45 -35.70 -13.70 50.27
C GLU A 45 -34.75 -12.57 50.67
N GLU A 46 -35.13 -11.34 50.34
CA GLU A 46 -34.52 -10.13 50.91
C GLU A 46 -34.66 -10.06 52.44
N ASP A 47 -35.62 -10.78 53.02
CA ASP A 47 -35.94 -10.73 54.45
C ASP A 47 -35.11 -11.72 55.30
N SER A 48 -34.71 -12.87 54.74
CA SER A 48 -33.80 -13.82 55.39
C SER A 48 -32.36 -13.31 55.46
N TYR A 49 -31.92 -12.56 54.44
CA TYR A 49 -30.55 -12.02 54.39
C TYR A 49 -30.35 -10.79 55.30
N LYS A 50 -31.42 -10.05 55.62
CA LYS A 50 -31.39 -8.92 56.57
C LYS A 50 -31.33 -9.37 58.04
N GLN A 51 -31.76 -10.59 58.38
CA GLN A 51 -31.76 -11.07 59.77
C GLN A 51 -30.40 -11.59 60.26
N LYS A 52 -29.42 -11.85 59.38
CA LYS A 52 -28.04 -12.14 59.79
C LYS A 52 -27.24 -10.85 59.92
N LYS A 53 -27.31 -10.25 61.11
CA LYS A 53 -26.75 -8.94 61.51
C LYS A 53 -25.22 -8.75 61.40
N ASN A 54 -24.50 -9.62 60.67
CA ASN A 54 -23.02 -9.63 60.61
C ASN A 54 -22.42 -9.83 59.20
N GLN A 55 -23.16 -9.61 58.10
CA GLN A 55 -22.57 -9.70 56.75
C GLN A 55 -22.30 -8.33 56.12
N LYS A 56 -21.11 -8.21 55.51
CA LYS A 56 -20.50 -6.96 55.01
C LYS A 56 -21.34 -6.36 53.87
N GLU A 57 -21.42 -5.03 53.85
CA GLU A 57 -22.09 -4.19 52.84
C GLU A 57 -21.77 -4.55 51.38
N GLU A 58 -20.61 -5.18 51.14
CA GLU A 58 -20.23 -5.76 49.86
C GLU A 58 -21.24 -6.84 49.40
N ASP A 59 -21.61 -7.82 50.22
CA ASP A 59 -22.41 -8.98 49.77
C ASP A 59 -23.79 -8.62 49.20
N LEU A 60 -24.36 -7.49 49.61
CA LEU A 60 -25.63 -6.97 49.11
C LEU A 60 -25.54 -6.42 47.67
N ALA A 61 -24.41 -5.80 47.31
CA ALA A 61 -24.19 -5.26 45.96
C ALA A 61 -23.94 -6.38 44.93
N GLY A 62 -23.37 -7.51 45.35
CA GLY A 62 -23.28 -8.73 44.55
C GLY A 62 -24.61 -9.35 44.19
N LEU A 63 -25.50 -9.41 45.16
CA LEU A 63 -26.86 -9.92 44.97
C LEU A 63 -27.64 -9.04 43.97
N LYS A 64 -27.44 -7.72 44.02
CA LYS A 64 -28.04 -6.78 43.04
C LYS A 64 -27.49 -6.98 41.62
N ALA A 65 -26.18 -7.17 41.44
CA ALA A 65 -25.57 -7.44 40.13
C ALA A 65 -26.10 -8.74 39.52
N ALA A 66 -26.16 -9.80 40.35
CA ALA A 66 -26.68 -11.10 39.95
C ALA A 66 -28.16 -11.00 39.52
N LYS A 67 -29.01 -10.27 40.26
CA LYS A 67 -30.42 -10.05 39.88
C LYS A 67 -30.58 -9.39 38.50
N VAL A 68 -29.73 -8.40 38.16
CA VAL A 68 -29.77 -7.73 36.84
C VAL A 68 -29.41 -8.69 35.71
N ILE A 69 -28.29 -9.41 35.84
CA ILE A 69 -27.85 -10.41 34.85
C ILE A 69 -28.92 -11.51 34.68
N ARG A 70 -29.51 -11.99 35.78
CA ARG A 70 -30.58 -12.99 35.77
C ARG A 70 -31.82 -12.49 35.03
N LYS A 71 -32.19 -11.21 35.20
CA LYS A 71 -33.33 -10.59 34.49
C LYS A 71 -33.06 -10.47 32.99
N GLU A 72 -31.87 -10.01 32.60
CA GLU A 72 -31.45 -9.94 31.19
C GLU A 72 -31.47 -11.34 30.54
N MET A 73 -30.83 -12.33 31.16
CA MET A 73 -30.83 -13.71 30.67
C MET A 73 -32.25 -14.29 30.55
N LYS A 74 -33.12 -14.08 31.54
CA LYS A 74 -34.53 -14.55 31.48
C LYS A 74 -35.30 -13.92 30.33
N SER A 75 -35.03 -12.66 29.97
CA SER A 75 -35.69 -12.02 28.81
C SER A 75 -35.25 -12.61 27.47
N ILE A 76 -34.03 -13.13 27.38
CA ILE A 76 -33.45 -13.69 26.16
C ILE A 76 -33.78 -15.19 26.00
N ILE A 77 -33.94 -15.93 27.11
CA ILE A 77 -34.26 -17.38 27.10
C ILE A 77 -35.55 -17.71 26.33
N TYR A 78 -36.51 -16.78 26.25
CA TYR A 78 -37.76 -16.99 25.50
C TYR A 78 -37.60 -16.93 23.98
N ASP A 79 -36.62 -16.16 23.51
CA ASP A 79 -36.42 -15.83 22.08
C ASP A 79 -35.50 -16.83 21.36
N PHE A 80 -34.78 -17.69 22.09
CA PHE A 80 -33.72 -18.55 21.52
C PHE A 80 -33.95 -20.05 21.79
N PRO A 81 -34.12 -20.88 20.75
CA PRO A 81 -34.31 -22.33 20.87
C PRO A 81 -33.21 -23.06 21.66
N GLU A 82 -31.97 -22.55 21.61
CA GLU A 82 -30.77 -23.12 22.24
C GLU A 82 -30.87 -23.18 23.78
N PHE A 83 -31.76 -22.39 24.39
CA PHE A 83 -32.00 -22.38 25.84
C PHE A 83 -33.27 -23.14 26.26
N ARG A 84 -34.06 -23.71 25.33
CA ARG A 84 -35.39 -24.31 25.61
C ARG A 84 -35.40 -25.64 26.40
N GLY A 85 -34.25 -26.23 26.72
CA GLY A 85 -34.14 -27.54 27.39
C GLY A 85 -33.71 -27.54 28.86
N PHE A 86 -33.54 -26.37 29.48
CA PHE A 86 -32.96 -26.25 30.83
C PHE A 86 -33.99 -25.78 31.86
N ASP A 87 -33.83 -26.21 33.13
CA ASP A 87 -34.71 -25.85 34.24
C ASP A 87 -34.86 -24.32 34.39
N LYS A 88 -36.10 -23.83 34.41
CA LYS A 88 -36.47 -22.41 34.39
C LYS A 88 -36.21 -21.69 35.73
N SER A 89 -35.99 -22.47 36.80
CA SER A 89 -35.78 -21.96 38.16
C SER A 89 -34.31 -21.63 38.47
N THR A 90 -33.35 -22.36 37.86
CA THR A 90 -31.93 -22.33 38.22
C THR A 90 -31.01 -22.11 37.02
N LEU A 91 -30.12 -21.12 37.11
CA LEU A 91 -29.09 -20.82 36.11
C LEU A 91 -27.86 -21.72 36.31
N ARG A 92 -27.52 -22.52 35.30
CA ARG A 92 -26.34 -23.41 35.32
C ARG A 92 -25.10 -22.72 34.75
N LEU A 93 -23.91 -23.15 35.19
CA LEU A 93 -22.60 -22.59 34.75
C LEU A 93 -22.46 -22.50 33.22
N PRO A 94 -22.84 -23.52 32.43
CA PRO A 94 -22.69 -23.46 30.98
C PRO A 94 -23.53 -22.37 30.33
N GLN A 95 -24.74 -22.09 30.86
CA GLN A 95 -25.63 -21.06 30.34
C GLN A 95 -25.12 -19.65 30.62
N LEU A 96 -24.61 -19.44 31.84
CA LEU A 96 -23.98 -18.18 32.22
C LEU A 96 -22.70 -17.93 31.41
N ASN A 97 -21.91 -18.97 31.17
CA ASN A 97 -20.73 -18.88 30.31
C ASN A 97 -21.12 -18.54 28.87
N GLN A 98 -22.10 -19.25 28.30
CA GLN A 98 -22.59 -18.99 26.94
C GLN A 98 -23.16 -17.57 26.78
N TYR A 99 -23.87 -17.05 27.80
CA TYR A 99 -24.36 -15.68 27.78
C TYR A 99 -23.23 -14.65 27.88
N LEU A 100 -22.34 -14.78 28.87
CA LEU A 100 -21.32 -13.75 29.15
C LEU A 100 -20.31 -13.58 28.01
N PHE A 101 -20.00 -14.66 27.28
CA PHE A 101 -18.97 -14.66 26.24
C PHE A 101 -19.52 -14.57 24.81
N SER A 102 -20.84 -14.65 24.61
CA SER A 102 -21.42 -14.56 23.26
C SER A 102 -21.67 -13.11 22.84
N THR A 103 -21.13 -12.74 21.67
CA THR A 103 -21.38 -11.43 21.03
C THR A 103 -22.81 -11.33 20.50
N LYS A 104 -23.47 -12.47 20.23
CA LYS A 104 -24.88 -12.57 19.84
C LYS A 104 -25.82 -12.31 21.02
N PHE A 105 -25.55 -12.88 22.18
CA PHE A 105 -26.47 -12.83 23.34
C PHE A 105 -26.18 -11.68 24.31
N ASN A 106 -24.94 -11.20 24.39
CA ASN A 106 -24.52 -10.13 25.28
C ASN A 106 -23.69 -9.04 24.57
N PRO A 107 -24.23 -8.45 23.48
CA PRO A 107 -23.52 -7.43 22.69
C PRO A 107 -23.31 -6.13 23.47
N PRO A 108 -22.34 -5.29 23.06
CA PRO A 108 -22.07 -4.03 23.73
C PRO A 108 -23.00 -2.89 23.30
N ILE A 109 -23.73 -3.06 22.20
CA ILE A 109 -24.72 -2.13 21.64
C ILE A 109 -25.99 -2.90 21.22
N PRO A 110 -27.17 -2.25 21.12
CA PRO A 110 -28.40 -2.90 20.68
C PRO A 110 -28.37 -3.33 19.21
N ASN A 111 -28.87 -4.53 18.92
CA ASN A 111 -28.99 -5.06 17.54
C ASN A 111 -30.35 -4.75 16.87
N LYS A 112 -31.23 -3.99 17.53
CA LYS A 112 -32.56 -3.64 17.01
C LYS A 112 -32.63 -2.16 16.66
N VAL A 113 -33.34 -1.85 15.57
CA VAL A 113 -33.63 -0.47 15.16
C VAL A 113 -34.55 0.18 16.19
N ARG A 114 -34.26 1.43 16.53
CA ARG A 114 -35.12 2.29 17.34
C ARG A 114 -36.12 3.00 16.43
N ASP A 115 -37.30 2.41 16.26
CA ASP A 115 -38.34 2.91 15.36
C ASP A 115 -38.81 4.33 15.71
N ASP A 116 -38.78 4.70 17.00
CA ASP A 116 -39.07 6.05 17.50
C ASP A 116 -38.11 7.12 16.95
N MET A 117 -36.90 6.71 16.58
CA MET A 117 -35.88 7.59 16.01
C MET A 117 -35.99 7.76 14.50
N MET A 118 -36.94 7.12 13.80
CA MET A 118 -37.00 7.07 12.32
C MET A 118 -38.05 8.00 11.68
N ASN A 119 -38.70 8.84 12.48
CA ASN A 119 -39.78 9.74 12.04
C ASN A 119 -39.33 11.19 11.79
N ALA A 120 -38.05 11.52 12.00
CA ALA A 120 -37.55 12.86 11.68
C ALA A 120 -37.28 12.99 10.17
N PRO A 121 -37.19 14.21 9.62
CA PRO A 121 -36.79 14.47 8.25
C PRO A 121 -35.45 13.83 7.86
N LEU A 122 -35.30 13.40 6.60
CA LEU A 122 -34.09 12.71 6.11
C LEU A 122 -32.78 13.49 6.37
N SER A 123 -32.83 14.82 6.35
CA SER A 123 -31.70 15.72 6.65
C SER A 123 -31.18 15.59 8.08
N HIS A 124 -31.98 15.06 9.01
CA HIS A 124 -31.65 14.92 10.42
C HIS A 124 -30.83 13.67 10.74
N TYR A 125 -30.47 12.87 9.73
CA TYR A 125 -29.73 11.63 9.91
C TYR A 125 -28.31 11.73 9.34
N PHE A 126 -27.36 11.05 9.98
CA PHE A 126 -26.19 10.52 9.31
C PHE A 126 -26.63 9.29 8.51
N ILE A 127 -26.28 9.26 7.23
CA ILE A 127 -26.69 8.22 6.29
C ILE A 127 -25.45 7.44 5.88
N HIS A 128 -25.52 6.11 5.96
CA HIS A 128 -24.45 5.23 5.52
C HIS A 128 -24.24 5.36 4.00
N THR A 129 -23.09 5.89 3.61
CA THR A 129 -22.69 6.08 2.22
C THR A 129 -21.52 5.19 1.83
N SER A 130 -21.54 4.65 0.61
CA SER A 130 -20.38 3.99 -0.01
C SER A 130 -20.00 4.75 -1.29
N LEU A 131 -18.74 5.18 -1.37
CA LEU A 131 -18.22 5.89 -2.54
C LEU A 131 -17.66 4.88 -3.55
N ASN A 132 -18.07 4.99 -4.81
CA ASN A 132 -17.67 4.10 -5.92
C ASN A 132 -17.93 2.60 -5.66
N SER A 133 -19.13 2.25 -5.19
CA SER A 133 -19.52 0.90 -4.75
C SER A 133 -19.55 -0.18 -5.86
N TYR A 134 -19.03 0.08 -7.05
CA TYR A 134 -19.15 -0.78 -8.23
C TYR A 134 -17.78 -1.30 -8.74
N PHE A 135 -16.71 -1.13 -7.95
CA PHE A 135 -15.41 -1.72 -8.26
C PHE A 135 -14.74 -2.34 -7.03
N THR A 136 -14.07 -3.48 -7.22
CA THR A 136 -13.15 -4.07 -6.23
C THR A 136 -11.72 -3.85 -6.70
N GLY A 137 -10.99 -2.89 -6.10
CA GLY A 137 -9.58 -2.71 -6.45
C GLY A 137 -8.86 -1.65 -5.64
N ASN A 138 -7.66 -1.98 -5.18
CA ASN A 138 -6.62 -0.98 -4.90
C ASN A 138 -5.96 -0.61 -6.25
N LEU A 139 -6.22 0.61 -6.74
CA LEU A 139 -5.49 1.47 -7.70
C LEU A 139 -4.62 0.90 -8.85
N VAL A 140 -4.60 -0.40 -9.15
CA VAL A 140 -3.70 -1.01 -10.15
C VAL A 140 -4.40 -2.01 -11.09
N LEU A 141 -5.55 -2.60 -10.71
CA LEU A 141 -6.43 -3.35 -11.61
C LEU A 141 -7.88 -3.11 -11.17
N GLU A 142 -8.56 -2.18 -11.83
CA GLU A 142 -9.96 -1.82 -11.53
C GLU A 142 -10.89 -2.84 -12.19
N LYS A 143 -11.34 -3.86 -11.43
CA LYS A 143 -12.40 -4.77 -11.88
C LYS A 143 -13.77 -4.21 -11.53
N TYR A 144 -14.60 -3.99 -12.55
CA TYR A 144 -15.99 -3.57 -12.38
C TYR A 144 -16.89 -4.79 -12.19
N SER A 145 -17.62 -4.81 -11.08
CA SER A 145 -18.56 -5.88 -10.71
C SER A 145 -19.69 -5.27 -9.89
N ASP A 146 -20.85 -5.91 -9.90
CA ASP A 146 -22.01 -5.59 -9.07
C ASP A 146 -21.91 -6.22 -7.67
N GLU A 147 -21.02 -7.20 -7.45
CA GLU A 147 -20.76 -7.80 -6.13
C GLU A 147 -20.50 -6.78 -5.01
N PRO A 148 -19.70 -5.70 -5.21
CA PRO A 148 -19.44 -4.72 -4.15
C PRO A 148 -20.67 -3.87 -3.83
N ILE A 149 -21.60 -3.70 -4.78
CA ILE A 149 -22.90 -3.05 -4.55
C ILE A 149 -23.76 -3.96 -3.66
N ILE A 150 -23.79 -5.26 -3.97
CA ILE A 150 -24.54 -6.26 -3.20
C ILE A 150 -24.01 -6.33 -1.76
N ASP A 151 -22.69 -6.41 -1.60
CA ASP A 151 -22.05 -6.48 -0.29
C ASP A 151 -22.27 -5.20 0.52
N ALA A 152 -22.18 -4.03 -0.12
CA ALA A 152 -22.52 -2.74 0.49
C ALA A 152 -23.96 -2.72 1.02
N LEU A 153 -24.94 -3.12 0.22
CA LEU A 153 -26.35 -3.14 0.62
C LEU A 153 -26.62 -4.14 1.75
N LYS A 154 -25.99 -5.32 1.70
CA LYS A 154 -26.01 -6.32 2.79
C LYS A 154 -25.39 -5.78 4.09
N GLN A 155 -24.43 -4.87 4.01
CA GLN A 155 -23.83 -4.19 5.16
C GLN A 155 -24.64 -2.97 5.64
N GLY A 156 -25.81 -2.71 5.08
CA GLY A 156 -26.68 -1.60 5.50
C GLY A 156 -26.33 -0.24 4.86
N VAL A 157 -25.57 -0.22 3.75
CA VAL A 157 -25.34 1.01 2.96
C VAL A 157 -26.65 1.53 2.39
N ARG A 158 -26.87 2.85 2.46
CA ARG A 158 -28.09 3.51 1.96
C ARG A 158 -27.84 4.57 0.91
N VAL A 159 -26.58 4.87 0.58
CA VAL A 159 -26.21 5.71 -0.59
C VAL A 159 -25.25 4.94 -1.49
N ILE A 160 -25.66 4.71 -2.74
CA ILE A 160 -24.87 4.06 -3.79
C ILE A 160 -24.55 5.09 -4.87
N GLU A 161 -23.26 5.23 -5.20
CA GLU A 161 -22.80 6.14 -6.25
C GLU A 161 -22.48 5.38 -7.54
N LEU A 162 -22.98 5.86 -8.69
CA LEU A 162 -22.74 5.26 -10.01
C LEU A 162 -22.26 6.35 -11.00
N ASP A 163 -21.06 6.18 -11.56
CA ASP A 163 -20.52 7.05 -12.60
C ASP A 163 -20.98 6.59 -13.99
N LEU A 164 -21.88 7.34 -14.63
CA LEU A 164 -22.52 6.96 -15.88
C LEU A 164 -21.69 7.38 -17.10
N MET A 165 -21.46 6.42 -18.00
CA MET A 165 -20.74 6.58 -19.27
C MET A 165 -21.43 5.80 -20.40
N PRO A 166 -21.35 6.25 -21.67
CA PRO A 166 -21.80 5.44 -22.80
C PRO A 166 -20.95 4.16 -22.96
N CYS A 167 -21.61 3.02 -23.23
CA CYS A 167 -20.91 1.75 -23.53
C CYS A 167 -20.39 1.70 -24.98
N PRO A 168 -19.24 1.05 -25.26
CA PRO A 168 -18.75 0.84 -26.63
C PRO A 168 -19.71 0.07 -27.54
N GLU A 169 -20.45 -0.90 -26.99
CA GLU A 169 -21.44 -1.73 -27.71
C GLU A 169 -22.83 -1.06 -27.80
N GLY A 170 -22.97 0.18 -27.33
CA GLY A 170 -24.24 0.87 -27.16
C GLY A 170 -24.93 0.58 -25.82
N GLY A 171 -25.63 1.58 -25.27
CA GLY A 171 -26.22 1.51 -23.93
C GLY A 171 -25.47 2.35 -22.89
N ILE A 172 -25.80 2.15 -21.61
CA ILE A 172 -25.21 2.90 -20.48
C ILE A 172 -24.41 1.95 -19.60
N CYS A 173 -23.20 2.37 -19.28
CA CYS A 173 -22.23 1.66 -18.46
C CYS A 173 -21.88 2.48 -17.23
N VAL A 174 -21.46 1.78 -16.17
CA VAL A 174 -20.95 2.37 -14.94
C VAL A 174 -19.43 2.20 -14.91
N SER A 175 -18.69 3.31 -14.93
CA SER A 175 -17.22 3.32 -14.87
C SER A 175 -16.67 4.68 -14.47
N ARG A 176 -15.59 4.68 -13.69
CA ARG A 176 -14.90 5.90 -13.24
C ARG A 176 -14.07 6.56 -14.35
N ARG A 177 -13.56 5.77 -15.31
CA ARG A 177 -12.76 6.20 -16.47
C ARG A 177 -13.00 5.27 -17.67
N MET A 178 -12.81 5.77 -18.89
CA MET A 178 -12.75 4.90 -20.08
C MET A 178 -11.44 4.11 -20.04
N ASN A 179 -11.49 2.87 -19.54
CA ASN A 179 -10.34 1.97 -19.39
C ASN A 179 -10.55 0.68 -20.22
N PHE A 180 -9.50 -0.15 -20.36
CA PHE A 180 -9.50 -1.38 -21.19
C PHE A 180 -10.26 -2.58 -20.59
N GLU A 181 -10.82 -2.47 -19.38
CA GLU A 181 -11.66 -3.53 -18.81
C GLU A 181 -13.12 -3.39 -19.27
N LYS A 182 -13.83 -4.53 -19.41
CA LYS A 182 -15.24 -4.54 -19.82
C LYS A 182 -16.08 -3.69 -18.85
N PRO A 183 -16.69 -2.59 -19.31
CA PRO A 183 -17.45 -1.72 -18.42
C PRO A 183 -18.74 -2.40 -17.93
N LEU A 184 -19.12 -2.15 -16.68
CA LEU A 184 -20.29 -2.76 -16.05
C LEU A 184 -21.57 -2.13 -16.59
N LYS A 185 -22.48 -2.92 -17.18
CA LYS A 185 -23.75 -2.39 -17.72
C LYS A 185 -24.60 -1.83 -16.59
N LEU A 186 -25.17 -0.63 -16.79
CA LEU A 186 -26.04 0.04 -15.81
C LEU A 186 -27.20 -0.86 -15.37
N GLN A 187 -27.82 -1.61 -16.31
CA GLN A 187 -28.93 -2.52 -15.99
C GLN A 187 -28.56 -3.51 -14.89
N LYS A 188 -27.35 -4.09 -14.95
CA LYS A 188 -26.89 -5.05 -13.95
C LYS A 188 -26.78 -4.41 -12.56
N CYS A 189 -26.31 -3.16 -12.48
CA CYS A 189 -26.30 -2.42 -11.23
C CYS A 189 -27.72 -2.16 -10.70
N LEU A 190 -28.65 -1.74 -11.56
CA LEU A 190 -30.03 -1.44 -11.16
C LEU A 190 -30.75 -2.70 -10.68
N ASP A 191 -30.54 -3.84 -11.34
CA ASP A 191 -31.11 -5.14 -10.96
C ASP A 191 -30.57 -5.58 -9.59
N SER A 192 -29.25 -5.54 -9.39
CA SER A 192 -28.64 -5.89 -8.10
C SER A 192 -29.07 -4.95 -6.98
N ILE A 193 -29.28 -3.65 -7.26
CA ILE A 193 -29.87 -2.73 -6.28
C ILE A 193 -31.32 -3.10 -5.98
N LYS A 194 -32.15 -3.39 -6.99
CA LYS A 194 -33.55 -3.77 -6.80
C LYS A 194 -33.69 -5.00 -5.91
N ASP A 195 -32.86 -6.01 -6.15
CA ASP A 195 -32.90 -7.29 -5.45
C ASP A 195 -32.36 -7.20 -4.02
N HIS A 196 -31.47 -6.24 -3.75
CA HIS A 196 -30.75 -6.17 -2.48
C HIS A 196 -31.04 -4.93 -1.60
N ALA A 197 -31.64 -3.87 -2.15
CA ALA A 197 -31.86 -2.58 -1.48
C ALA A 197 -32.61 -2.70 -0.15
N PHE A 198 -33.58 -3.61 -0.09
CA PHE A 198 -34.48 -3.78 1.06
C PHE A 198 -34.43 -5.21 1.62
N THR A 199 -33.27 -5.85 1.53
CA THR A 199 -33.01 -7.19 2.12
C THR A 199 -33.06 -7.14 3.65
N HIS A 200 -32.84 -8.29 4.32
CA HIS A 200 -33.02 -8.49 5.76
C HIS A 200 -32.35 -7.47 6.70
N THR A 201 -31.46 -6.61 6.23
CA THR A 201 -30.73 -5.62 7.04
C THR A 201 -31.48 -4.32 7.28
N SER A 202 -32.27 -3.78 6.32
CA SER A 202 -33.19 -2.66 6.60
C SER A 202 -34.14 -2.35 5.44
N SER A 203 -35.34 -1.85 5.77
CA SER A 203 -36.41 -1.46 4.82
C SER A 203 -36.47 0.05 4.55
N TYR A 204 -35.51 0.81 5.08
CA TYR A 204 -35.43 2.27 4.93
C TYR A 204 -34.88 2.66 3.56
N PRO A 205 -35.13 3.89 3.08
CA PRO A 205 -34.86 4.26 1.69
C PRO A 205 -33.40 4.05 1.25
N VAL A 206 -33.20 3.86 -0.05
CA VAL A 206 -31.88 3.83 -0.70
C VAL A 206 -31.76 5.02 -1.65
N ILE A 207 -30.64 5.74 -1.60
CA ILE A 207 -30.31 6.86 -2.46
C ILE A 207 -29.32 6.38 -3.53
N ILE A 208 -29.65 6.59 -4.80
CA ILE A 208 -28.73 6.34 -5.92
C ILE A 208 -28.25 7.69 -6.44
N THR A 209 -26.94 7.93 -6.34
CA THR A 209 -26.31 9.17 -6.81
C THR A 209 -25.66 8.92 -8.17
N PHE A 210 -26.16 9.57 -9.22
CA PHE A 210 -25.54 9.52 -10.55
C PHE A 210 -24.53 10.66 -10.75
N LYS A 211 -23.33 10.27 -11.20
CA LYS A 211 -22.28 11.19 -11.65
C LYS A 211 -22.14 11.05 -13.17
N ASP A 212 -22.51 12.09 -13.91
CA ASP A 212 -22.70 11.94 -15.36
C ASP A 212 -21.50 12.46 -16.16
N GLY A 213 -21.01 11.64 -17.08
CA GLY A 213 -20.04 11.99 -18.13
C GLY A 213 -20.69 12.33 -19.50
N ALA A 214 -21.50 13.39 -19.55
CA ALA A 214 -22.02 14.11 -20.75
C ALA A 214 -23.15 13.47 -21.63
N ASN A 215 -23.92 14.35 -22.29
CA ASN A 215 -25.01 14.23 -23.30
C ASN A 215 -26.49 14.01 -22.81
N PRO A 216 -27.45 14.91 -23.13
CA PRO A 216 -28.91 14.73 -22.94
C PRO A 216 -29.51 13.37 -23.33
N ASP A 217 -29.05 12.74 -24.41
CA ASP A 217 -29.59 11.44 -24.86
C ASP A 217 -29.36 10.31 -23.85
N LEU A 218 -28.24 10.37 -23.12
CA LEU A 218 -27.92 9.40 -22.06
C LEU A 218 -28.85 9.56 -20.85
N HIS A 219 -29.27 10.77 -20.54
CA HIS A 219 -30.23 11.03 -19.46
C HIS A 219 -31.60 10.42 -19.76
N SER A 220 -32.09 10.61 -20.99
CA SER A 220 -33.39 10.06 -21.41
C SER A 220 -33.41 8.53 -21.34
N LYS A 221 -32.31 7.89 -21.76
CA LYS A 221 -32.16 6.43 -21.69
C LYS A 221 -32.01 5.94 -20.24
N ALA A 222 -31.31 6.66 -19.39
CA ALA A 222 -31.21 6.34 -17.96
C ALA A 222 -32.59 6.46 -17.27
N CYS A 223 -33.39 7.49 -17.57
CA CYS A 223 -34.78 7.60 -17.10
C CYS A 223 -35.58 6.33 -17.37
N GLN A 224 -35.54 5.89 -18.63
CA GLN A 224 -36.32 4.75 -19.08
C GLN A 224 -35.91 3.48 -18.34
N MET A 225 -34.60 3.24 -18.19
CA MET A 225 -34.08 2.09 -17.44
C MET A 225 -34.47 2.15 -15.95
N ILE A 226 -34.35 3.31 -15.30
CA ILE A 226 -34.74 3.50 -13.90
C ILE A 226 -36.24 3.23 -13.70
N ASN A 227 -37.08 3.79 -14.58
CA ASN A 227 -38.53 3.62 -14.48
C ASN A 227 -38.96 2.17 -14.78
N GLN A 228 -38.30 1.49 -15.72
CA GLN A 228 -38.52 0.07 -16.02
C GLN A 228 -38.11 -0.83 -14.87
N THR A 229 -36.96 -0.57 -14.23
CA THR A 229 -36.44 -1.42 -13.15
C THR A 229 -37.20 -1.18 -11.85
N PHE A 230 -37.34 0.07 -11.40
CA PHE A 230 -37.85 0.42 -10.09
C PHE A 230 -39.33 0.83 -10.08
N GLY A 231 -39.85 1.41 -11.18
CA GLY A 231 -41.23 1.86 -11.30
C GLY A 231 -41.70 2.66 -10.07
N GLY A 232 -42.77 2.19 -9.42
CA GLY A 232 -43.35 2.81 -8.23
C GLY A 232 -42.48 2.82 -6.96
N MET A 233 -41.28 2.22 -6.99
CA MET A 233 -40.30 2.35 -5.91
C MET A 233 -39.60 3.71 -5.91
N VAL A 234 -39.53 4.40 -7.05
CA VAL A 234 -38.91 5.72 -7.14
C VAL A 234 -39.77 6.77 -6.45
N HIS A 235 -39.18 7.53 -5.52
CA HIS A 235 -39.84 8.68 -4.90
C HIS A 235 -39.65 9.92 -5.75
N GLN A 236 -40.76 10.42 -6.31
CA GLN A 236 -40.79 11.67 -7.07
C GLN A 236 -41.04 12.85 -6.14
N ARG A 237 -40.24 13.90 -6.32
CA ARG A 237 -40.33 15.16 -5.59
C ARG A 237 -39.74 16.25 -6.47
N ASP A 238 -40.25 17.47 -6.37
CA ASP A 238 -39.62 18.64 -6.99
C ASP A 238 -38.23 18.87 -6.34
N PRO A 239 -37.11 18.74 -7.08
CA PRO A 239 -35.76 18.96 -6.54
C PRO A 239 -35.50 20.42 -6.13
N HIS A 240 -36.36 21.36 -6.53
CA HIS A 240 -36.31 22.76 -6.14
C HIS A 240 -37.22 23.10 -4.94
N SER A 241 -37.99 22.13 -4.44
CA SER A 241 -38.86 22.33 -3.27
C SER A 241 -38.04 22.59 -2.01
N LEU A 242 -38.35 23.70 -1.35
CA LEU A 242 -37.80 24.09 -0.04
C LEU A 242 -38.49 23.39 1.14
N GLU A 243 -39.46 22.51 0.89
CA GLU A 243 -40.12 21.74 1.95
C GLU A 243 -39.13 20.81 2.66
N GLU A 244 -39.46 20.33 3.85
CA GLU A 244 -38.60 19.38 4.55
C GLU A 244 -38.64 17.99 3.87
N PHE A 245 -37.55 17.23 3.90
CA PHE A 245 -37.56 15.86 3.36
C PHE A 245 -38.45 14.95 4.21
N PRO A 246 -39.21 14.02 3.60
CA PRO A 246 -39.93 13.01 4.36
C PRO A 246 -38.98 12.18 5.22
N SER A 247 -39.51 11.55 6.25
CA SER A 247 -38.70 10.72 7.14
C SER A 247 -38.29 9.39 6.51
N PRO A 248 -37.22 8.74 7.00
CA PRO A 248 -36.89 7.37 6.58
C PRO A 248 -38.08 6.41 6.73
N ALA A 249 -38.89 6.56 7.78
CA ALA A 249 -40.09 5.74 7.99
C ALA A 249 -41.18 5.98 6.91
N GLN A 250 -41.36 7.22 6.46
CA GLN A 250 -42.30 7.55 5.37
C GLN A 250 -41.81 7.07 3.99
N LEU A 251 -40.49 6.93 3.83
CA LEU A 251 -39.83 6.52 2.59
C LEU A 251 -39.44 5.03 2.58
N ARG A 252 -40.07 4.19 3.41
CA ARG A 252 -39.80 2.75 3.43
C ARG A 252 -39.99 2.15 2.04
N ASN A 253 -39.04 1.29 1.65
CA ASN A 253 -38.99 0.63 0.35
C ASN A 253 -38.97 1.60 -0.85
N LYS A 254 -38.55 2.85 -0.64
CA LYS A 254 -38.41 3.84 -1.70
C LYS A 254 -36.95 4.07 -2.09
N ILE A 255 -36.77 4.36 -3.37
CA ILE A 255 -35.49 4.74 -3.97
C ILE A 255 -35.55 6.23 -4.29
N LEU A 256 -34.55 6.98 -3.84
CA LEU A 256 -34.38 8.39 -4.16
C LEU A 256 -33.26 8.53 -5.18
N ILE A 257 -33.46 9.33 -6.21
CA ILE A 257 -32.43 9.59 -7.21
C ILE A 257 -31.80 10.94 -6.93
N SER A 258 -30.49 10.97 -6.74
CA SER A 258 -29.71 12.19 -6.59
C SER A 258 -28.74 12.40 -7.74
N ARG A 259 -28.44 13.65 -8.03
CA ARG A 259 -27.54 14.07 -9.11
C ARG A 259 -26.70 15.26 -8.65
N ARG A 260 -25.50 15.46 -9.21
CA ARG A 260 -24.84 16.77 -9.10
C ARG A 260 -25.70 17.87 -9.75
N PRO A 261 -25.73 19.10 -9.20
CA PRO A 261 -26.41 20.22 -9.83
C PRO A 261 -25.91 20.43 -11.26
N PRO A 262 -26.79 20.71 -12.23
CA PRO A 262 -26.39 21.24 -13.53
C PRO A 262 -25.45 22.43 -13.35
N LYS A 263 -24.41 22.56 -14.20
CA LYS A 263 -23.46 23.69 -14.18
C LYS A 263 -24.17 25.06 -14.20
N GLN A 264 -25.39 25.12 -14.74
CA GLN A 264 -26.28 26.27 -14.82
C GLN A 264 -26.73 26.81 -13.45
N LEU A 265 -26.88 25.94 -12.43
CA LEU A 265 -27.29 26.32 -11.07
C LEU A 265 -26.12 26.77 -10.19
N LEU A 266 -24.88 26.52 -10.62
CA LEU A 266 -23.66 27.00 -9.96
C LEU A 266 -23.28 28.44 -10.39
N CYS A 267 -23.90 28.95 -11.47
CA CYS A 267 -23.71 30.30 -12.01
C CYS A 267 -24.98 31.14 -11.78
N ALA A 268 -25.28 31.56 -10.55
CA ALA A 268 -26.31 32.58 -10.32
C ALA A 268 -25.98 33.46 -9.12
N ASN A 269 -25.37 34.61 -9.42
CA ASN A 269 -25.82 35.90 -8.88
C ASN A 269 -25.34 37.03 -9.80
N GLY A 270 -26.26 37.51 -10.63
CA GLY A 270 -26.24 38.88 -11.18
C GLY A 270 -25.41 39.11 -12.44
N ALA A 271 -25.96 38.79 -13.62
CA ALA A 271 -26.00 39.70 -14.78
C ALA A 271 -26.71 39.03 -15.96
N LYS A 272 -27.47 39.84 -16.71
CA LYS A 272 -28.23 39.47 -17.91
C LYS A 272 -27.31 39.14 -19.07
N GLU A 273 -26.75 37.94 -19.11
CA GLU A 273 -26.34 37.20 -20.32
C GLU A 273 -25.86 35.80 -19.92
N LYS A 274 -26.32 34.77 -20.63
CA LYS A 274 -26.00 33.36 -20.34
C LYS A 274 -24.60 32.99 -20.82
N ILE A 275 -23.56 33.39 -20.07
CA ILE A 275 -22.17 32.99 -20.31
C ILE A 275 -21.54 32.56 -18.98
N CYS A 276 -21.16 31.28 -18.83
CA CYS A 276 -20.26 30.85 -17.75
C CYS A 276 -18.81 30.83 -18.30
N VAL A 277 -17.86 31.40 -17.55
CA VAL A 277 -16.42 31.38 -17.87
C VAL A 277 -15.72 30.40 -16.93
N GLN A 278 -14.99 29.44 -17.49
CA GLN A 278 -13.95 28.68 -16.80
C GLN A 278 -12.68 28.69 -17.68
N ASP A 279 -11.52 28.91 -17.06
CA ASP A 279 -10.20 28.95 -17.72
C ASP A 279 -10.16 29.81 -19.01
N GLY A 280 -10.82 30.97 -18.99
CA GLY A 280 -10.80 31.93 -20.10
C GLY A 280 -11.55 31.49 -21.37
N LYS A 281 -12.23 30.34 -21.39
CA LYS A 281 -13.03 29.89 -22.56
C LYS A 281 -14.54 30.09 -22.32
N LYS A 282 -15.20 30.76 -23.28
CA LYS A 282 -16.67 30.90 -23.35
C LYS A 282 -17.27 29.63 -23.97
N THR A 283 -18.31 29.06 -23.36
CA THR A 283 -19.03 27.89 -23.90
C THR A 283 -20.53 28.16 -23.98
N LEU A 284 -21.16 27.81 -25.10
CA LEU A 284 -22.61 27.92 -25.37
C LEU A 284 -23.41 26.75 -24.75
N GLN A 285 -24.71 26.99 -24.56
CA GLN A 285 -25.62 26.26 -23.67
C GLN A 285 -26.40 25.12 -24.37
N ASP A 286 -26.45 23.93 -23.76
CA ASP A 286 -27.43 22.88 -24.10
C ASP A 286 -28.63 22.87 -23.12
N SER A 287 -29.82 22.61 -23.66
CA SER A 287 -31.10 22.52 -22.93
C SER A 287 -31.20 21.22 -22.13
N PRO A 288 -31.62 21.23 -20.85
CA PRO A 288 -31.83 20.01 -20.08
C PRO A 288 -33.09 19.24 -20.51
N ASP A 289 -33.04 17.91 -20.46
CA ASP A 289 -34.19 17.01 -20.65
C ASP A 289 -35.13 17.08 -19.43
N VAL A 290 -36.35 17.56 -19.66
CA VAL A 290 -37.39 17.80 -18.64
C VAL A 290 -37.80 16.51 -17.92
N ASN A 291 -37.75 15.36 -18.60
CA ASN A 291 -38.17 14.08 -18.02
C ASN A 291 -37.16 13.57 -17.00
N TYR A 292 -35.87 13.74 -17.24
CA TYR A 292 -34.82 13.35 -16.28
C TYR A 292 -34.80 14.24 -15.05
N GLN A 293 -35.12 15.53 -15.19
CA GLN A 293 -35.25 16.43 -14.04
C GLN A 293 -36.36 16.02 -13.07
N SER A 294 -37.49 15.54 -13.59
CA SER A 294 -38.63 15.09 -12.78
C SER A 294 -38.34 13.85 -11.91
N LEU A 295 -37.32 13.06 -12.26
CA LEU A 295 -36.88 11.88 -11.49
C LEU A 295 -35.90 12.23 -10.36
N VAL A 296 -35.18 13.35 -10.47
CA VAL A 296 -34.18 13.75 -9.47
C VAL A 296 -34.89 14.28 -8.23
N SER A 297 -34.76 13.56 -7.11
CA SER A 297 -35.35 13.96 -5.83
C SER A 297 -34.61 15.14 -5.19
N PHE A 298 -33.28 15.25 -5.38
CA PHE A 298 -32.45 16.36 -4.90
C PHE A 298 -31.05 16.41 -5.52
N TYR A 299 -30.41 17.59 -5.46
CA TYR A 299 -29.06 17.77 -5.95
C TYR A 299 -27.98 17.59 -4.87
N ALA A 300 -27.01 16.70 -5.11
CA ALA A 300 -25.85 16.49 -4.25
C ALA A 300 -24.72 17.46 -4.63
N VAL A 301 -24.32 18.34 -3.70
CA VAL A 301 -23.26 19.33 -3.90
C VAL A 301 -22.01 18.92 -3.14
N GLU A 302 -20.84 19.04 -3.77
CA GLU A 302 -19.58 18.89 -3.04
C GLU A 302 -19.35 20.10 -2.11
N PRO A 303 -18.90 19.89 -0.87
CA PRO A 303 -18.62 20.99 0.04
C PRO A 303 -17.54 21.91 -0.56
N SER A 304 -17.78 23.22 -0.50
CA SER A 304 -16.89 24.28 -0.98
C SER A 304 -16.38 25.16 0.17
N GLY A 305 -15.36 25.98 -0.07
CA GLY A 305 -14.85 26.96 0.90
C GLY A 305 -14.25 26.36 2.18
N MET A 306 -14.55 26.97 3.33
CA MET A 306 -13.99 26.60 4.64
C MET A 306 -14.33 25.17 5.05
N LEU A 307 -15.49 24.63 4.65
CA LEU A 307 -15.89 23.27 4.96
C LEU A 307 -15.04 22.25 4.17
N ARG A 308 -14.77 22.53 2.89
CA ARG A 308 -13.80 21.75 2.11
C ARG A 308 -12.41 21.80 2.74
N LYS A 309 -11.96 22.99 3.13
CA LYS A 309 -10.66 23.20 3.76
C LYS A 309 -10.54 22.48 5.11
N ALA A 310 -11.58 22.49 5.94
CA ALA A 310 -11.64 21.75 7.20
C ALA A 310 -11.61 20.22 6.98
N LEU A 311 -12.29 19.73 5.94
CA LEU A 311 -12.28 18.32 5.53
C LEU A 311 -10.95 17.92 4.87
N THR A 312 -10.25 18.80 4.13
CA THR A 312 -9.00 18.45 3.41
C THR A 312 -7.73 18.70 4.21
N ASP A 313 -7.69 19.71 5.08
CA ASP A 313 -6.46 20.08 5.82
C ASP A 313 -6.20 19.17 7.03
N LYS A 314 -7.26 18.60 7.63
CA LYS A 314 -7.11 17.61 8.73
C LYS A 314 -6.96 16.17 8.25
N VAL A 315 -7.53 15.80 7.10
CA VAL A 315 -7.40 14.44 6.53
C VAL A 315 -5.97 14.13 6.05
N LYS A 316 -5.13 15.16 5.87
CA LYS A 316 -3.70 14.99 5.56
C LYS A 316 -2.80 14.70 6.78
N LYS A 317 -3.34 14.61 8.00
CA LYS A 317 -2.59 14.25 9.21
C LYS A 317 -3.26 13.09 9.95
N THR A 318 -2.72 11.89 9.77
CA THR A 318 -2.71 10.79 10.76
C THR A 318 -4.05 10.23 11.29
N GLN A 319 -5.07 10.06 10.44
CA GLN A 319 -6.16 9.11 10.75
C GLN A 319 -6.48 8.28 9.48
N ARG A 320 -6.41 6.94 9.58
CA ARG A 320 -6.84 6.02 8.52
C ARG A 320 -8.33 6.30 8.20
N PRO A 321 -8.70 6.88 7.04
CA PRO A 321 -10.09 7.17 6.73
C PRO A 321 -10.79 5.84 6.37
N GLY A 322 -11.88 5.50 7.06
CA GLY A 322 -12.78 4.40 6.68
C GLY A 322 -13.36 3.58 7.84
N TRP A 323 -12.63 3.38 8.94
CA TRP A 323 -13.08 2.44 9.99
C TRP A 323 -14.06 3.04 11.01
N TYR A 324 -13.92 4.32 11.37
CA TYR A 324 -14.90 5.02 12.22
C TYR A 324 -16.26 5.11 11.55
N GLU A 325 -16.27 5.28 10.22
CA GLU A 325 -17.48 5.40 9.43
C GLU A 325 -18.31 4.13 9.59
N LYS A 326 -17.73 2.94 9.34
CA LYS A 326 -18.41 1.63 9.37
C LYS A 326 -18.93 1.16 10.73
N GLU A 327 -18.43 1.72 11.82
CA GLU A 327 -18.91 1.39 13.16
C GLU A 327 -20.01 2.35 13.65
N VAL A 328 -19.96 3.63 13.24
CA VAL A 328 -21.13 4.54 13.33
C VAL A 328 -22.31 3.94 12.57
N ILE A 329 -22.02 3.20 11.50
CA ILE A 329 -22.98 2.51 10.64
C ILE A 329 -23.70 1.33 11.32
N ARG A 330 -23.08 0.66 12.30
CA ARG A 330 -23.71 -0.41 13.08
C ARG A 330 -24.66 0.12 14.16
N ALA A 331 -24.58 1.41 14.46
CA ALA A 331 -25.51 2.07 15.36
C ALA A 331 -26.95 1.93 14.87
N ASN A 332 -27.91 2.05 15.79
CA ASN A 332 -29.34 1.94 15.49
C ASN A 332 -29.70 0.63 14.77
N GLY A 333 -29.10 -0.48 15.22
CA GLY A 333 -29.34 -1.82 14.66
C GLY A 333 -28.83 -2.02 13.24
N GLY A 334 -27.84 -1.23 12.79
CA GLY A 334 -27.22 -1.39 11.46
C GLY A 334 -28.11 -0.99 10.28
N CYS A 335 -29.17 -0.21 10.53
CA CYS A 335 -30.19 0.05 9.49
C CYS A 335 -29.76 1.07 8.42
N GLY A 336 -28.58 1.68 8.58
CA GLY A 336 -28.00 2.67 7.67
C GLY A 336 -28.37 4.13 7.95
N TYR A 337 -29.18 4.38 8.99
CA TYR A 337 -29.66 5.71 9.39
C TYR A 337 -29.46 5.94 10.89
N VAL A 338 -28.73 7.00 11.25
CA VAL A 338 -28.46 7.37 12.64
C VAL A 338 -28.86 8.81 12.87
N LYS A 339 -29.84 9.06 13.74
CA LYS A 339 -30.33 10.42 14.01
C LYS A 339 -29.21 11.28 14.60
N LYS A 340 -29.00 12.47 14.04
CA LYS A 340 -28.05 13.46 14.56
C LYS A 340 -28.51 13.95 15.94
N PRO A 341 -27.58 14.29 16.84
CA PRO A 341 -27.93 14.95 18.10
C PRO A 341 -28.67 16.26 17.88
N ASP A 342 -29.65 16.58 18.73
CA ASP A 342 -30.53 17.74 18.55
C ASP A 342 -29.77 19.08 18.45
N PHE A 343 -28.62 19.22 19.12
CA PHE A 343 -27.80 20.43 19.04
C PHE A 343 -27.15 20.65 17.66
N LEU A 344 -27.00 19.61 16.83
CA LEU A 344 -26.58 19.75 15.43
C LEU A 344 -27.74 20.11 14.51
N LEU A 345 -28.98 19.93 14.98
CA LEU A 345 -30.20 20.28 14.25
C LEU A 345 -30.61 21.74 14.50
N ASN A 346 -30.23 22.30 15.65
CA ASN A 346 -30.58 23.66 16.09
C ASN A 346 -29.49 24.73 15.80
N ALA A 347 -28.72 24.59 14.72
CA ALA A 347 -27.55 25.45 14.46
C ALA A 347 -27.92 26.95 14.30
N SER A 348 -27.04 27.84 14.79
CA SER A 348 -27.20 29.30 14.70
C SER A 348 -27.20 29.80 13.23
N PRO A 349 -27.55 31.08 12.98
CA PRO A 349 -27.68 31.65 11.63
C PRO A 349 -26.46 31.47 10.70
N SER A 350 -25.29 31.12 11.24
CA SER A 350 -24.06 30.87 10.48
C SER A 350 -23.90 29.45 9.96
N GLY A 351 -24.76 28.49 10.35
CA GLY A 351 -24.78 27.13 9.80
C GLY A 351 -23.51 26.28 10.01
N VAL A 352 -22.55 26.75 10.84
CA VAL A 352 -21.29 26.06 11.12
C VAL A 352 -21.19 25.75 12.62
N PHE A 353 -21.05 24.47 12.96
CA PHE A 353 -20.80 24.04 14.33
C PHE A 353 -19.37 24.39 14.75
N TYR A 354 -19.23 25.34 15.68
CA TYR A 354 -17.95 25.67 16.32
C TYR A 354 -17.86 24.99 17.70
N PRO A 355 -16.95 24.02 17.92
CA PRO A 355 -16.83 23.29 19.19
C PRO A 355 -16.29 24.11 20.38
N ALA A 356 -16.19 25.43 20.24
CA ALA A 356 -15.65 26.34 21.26
C ALA A 356 -16.66 26.68 22.38
N VAL A 357 -17.95 26.39 22.18
CA VAL A 357 -19.01 26.64 23.16
C VAL A 357 -19.62 25.31 23.56
N ASP A 358 -19.44 24.89 24.82
CA ASP A 358 -20.08 23.71 25.40
C ASP A 358 -21.60 23.94 25.44
N PRO A 359 -22.40 23.29 24.58
CA PRO A 359 -23.81 23.60 24.46
C PRO A 359 -24.65 23.04 25.62
N MET A 360 -24.08 22.20 26.50
CA MET A 360 -24.85 21.47 27.52
C MET A 360 -24.31 21.62 28.96
N GLY A 361 -23.07 22.07 29.14
CA GLY A 361 -22.46 22.37 30.46
C GLY A 361 -22.30 21.17 31.40
N LYS A 362 -22.58 19.94 30.93
CA LYS A 362 -22.62 18.72 31.76
C LYS A 362 -21.72 17.65 31.16
N ARG A 363 -20.67 17.27 31.90
CA ARG A 363 -19.75 16.19 31.53
C ARG A 363 -20.38 14.83 31.85
N LYS A 364 -20.34 13.88 30.91
CA LYS A 364 -20.67 12.47 31.16
C LYS A 364 -19.39 11.70 31.44
N MET A 365 -19.38 10.90 32.50
CA MET A 365 -18.23 10.05 32.83
C MET A 365 -18.45 8.66 32.26
N LEU A 366 -17.59 8.25 31.32
CA LEU A 366 -17.56 6.88 30.80
C LEU A 366 -16.41 6.13 31.50
N THR A 367 -16.73 5.03 32.19
CA THR A 367 -15.71 4.12 32.73
C THR A 367 -15.76 2.79 31.99
N VAL A 368 -14.60 2.34 31.54
CA VAL A 368 -14.40 1.10 30.79
C VAL A 368 -13.40 0.22 31.53
N LYS A 369 -13.79 -1.01 31.85
CA LYS A 369 -12.90 -2.04 32.39
C LYS A 369 -12.62 -3.12 31.38
N VAL A 370 -11.34 -3.36 31.10
CA VAL A 370 -10.86 -4.49 30.30
C VAL A 370 -10.56 -5.66 31.22
N TYR A 371 -11.40 -6.69 31.16
CA TYR A 371 -11.25 -7.89 32.00
C TYR A 371 -10.27 -8.87 31.38
N MET A 372 -10.64 -9.45 30.25
CA MET A 372 -9.89 -10.49 29.57
C MET A 372 -10.14 -10.44 28.06
N GLY A 373 -9.32 -11.16 27.30
CA GLY A 373 -9.53 -11.42 25.88
C GLY A 373 -9.40 -12.91 25.59
N ASP A 374 -10.17 -13.40 24.63
CA ASP A 374 -10.17 -14.80 24.19
C ASP A 374 -10.43 -14.88 22.68
N GLY A 375 -10.25 -16.06 22.05
CA GLY A 375 -10.52 -16.29 20.62
C GLY A 375 -9.28 -16.18 19.70
N TRP A 376 -8.22 -15.50 20.14
CA TRP A 376 -7.06 -15.18 19.27
C TRP A 376 -6.27 -16.37 18.71
N ARG A 377 -6.49 -17.58 19.26
CA ARG A 377 -5.78 -18.80 18.88
C ARG A 377 -6.31 -19.44 17.61
N VAL A 378 -7.56 -19.14 17.24
CA VAL A 378 -8.29 -19.83 16.18
C VAL A 378 -8.24 -19.05 14.87
N ASP A 379 -8.21 -17.72 14.94
CA ASP A 379 -8.36 -16.85 13.77
C ASP A 379 -7.08 -16.07 13.38
N PHE A 380 -6.01 -16.11 14.20
CA PHE A 380 -4.76 -15.36 13.95
C PHE A 380 -3.52 -16.24 13.71
N GLU A 381 -3.67 -17.32 12.94
CA GLU A 381 -2.54 -18.20 12.60
C GLU A 381 -1.36 -17.48 11.91
N ASN A 382 -1.58 -16.31 11.31
CA ASN A 382 -0.56 -15.57 10.56
C ASN A 382 0.12 -14.44 11.35
N THR A 383 -0.42 -13.98 12.48
CA THR A 383 0.11 -12.81 13.23
C THR A 383 0.75 -13.18 14.57
N ILE A 384 0.37 -14.33 15.13
CA ILE A 384 0.88 -14.84 16.41
C ILE A 384 1.65 -16.12 16.11
N GLY A 385 2.99 -16.06 16.12
CA GLY A 385 3.84 -17.21 15.80
C GLY A 385 3.45 -18.48 16.56
N ARG A 386 3.32 -19.61 15.85
CA ARG A 386 2.76 -20.90 16.30
C ARG A 386 3.31 -21.47 17.61
N TRP A 387 4.43 -20.96 18.12
CA TRP A 387 5.18 -21.58 19.21
C TRP A 387 5.42 -20.68 20.44
N SER A 388 4.90 -19.44 20.47
CA SER A 388 5.11 -18.53 21.59
C SER A 388 3.82 -17.86 22.09
N LYS A 389 3.65 -17.76 23.41
CA LYS A 389 2.51 -17.05 24.03
C LYS A 389 2.53 -15.58 23.58
N PRO A 390 1.43 -15.04 23.01
CA PRO A 390 1.38 -13.66 22.55
C PRO A 390 1.54 -12.69 23.73
N LYS A 391 2.09 -11.50 23.47
CA LYS A 391 2.28 -10.41 24.42
C LYS A 391 1.21 -9.35 24.19
N LEU A 392 -0.02 -9.59 24.63
CA LEU A 392 -1.17 -8.76 24.25
C LEU A 392 -1.35 -7.54 25.16
N TYR A 393 -1.70 -6.39 24.56
CA TYR A 393 -2.23 -5.23 25.26
C TYR A 393 -3.37 -4.60 24.47
N VAL A 394 -4.24 -3.87 25.18
CA VAL A 394 -5.41 -3.19 24.62
C VAL A 394 -5.20 -1.69 24.69
N MET A 395 -5.33 -1.01 23.55
CA MET A 395 -5.48 0.43 23.47
C MET A 395 -6.96 0.77 23.49
N ILE A 396 -7.37 1.61 24.42
CA ILE A 396 -8.74 2.11 24.54
C ILE A 396 -8.68 3.61 24.34
N GLY A 397 -9.58 4.16 23.54
CA GLY A 397 -9.65 5.59 23.40
C GLY A 397 -11.01 6.11 23.00
N ILE A 398 -11.10 7.44 22.98
CA ILE A 398 -12.27 8.17 22.53
C ILE A 398 -11.89 8.87 21.23
N ALA A 399 -12.69 8.66 20.19
CA ALA A 399 -12.66 9.41 18.95
C ALA A 399 -13.90 10.31 18.86
N GLY A 400 -13.78 11.47 18.21
CA GLY A 400 -14.89 12.42 18.09
C GLY A 400 -14.41 13.87 18.12
N VAL A 401 -15.00 14.69 18.99
CA VAL A 401 -14.55 16.08 19.16
C VAL A 401 -13.17 16.08 19.85
N THR A 402 -12.21 16.81 19.29
CA THR A 402 -10.80 16.85 19.75
C THR A 402 -10.62 17.15 21.25
N HIS A 403 -11.60 17.79 21.89
CA HIS A 403 -11.58 18.06 23.34
C HIS A 403 -11.80 16.82 24.21
N ASP A 404 -12.46 15.80 23.70
CA ASP A 404 -12.75 14.54 24.39
C ASP A 404 -11.81 13.40 23.96
N GLU A 405 -11.00 13.62 22.92
CA GLU A 405 -10.09 12.61 22.38
C GLU A 405 -9.00 12.25 23.40
N LYS A 406 -8.92 10.97 23.74
CA LYS A 406 -7.92 10.44 24.66
C LYS A 406 -7.72 8.97 24.37
N ILE A 407 -6.46 8.52 24.32
CA ILE A 407 -6.10 7.11 24.16
C ILE A 407 -5.26 6.68 25.36
N VAL A 408 -5.56 5.52 25.91
CA VAL A 408 -4.90 4.89 27.06
C VAL A 408 -4.64 3.42 26.74
N GLN A 409 -3.62 2.84 27.36
CA GLN A 409 -3.21 1.46 27.10
C GLN A 409 -3.25 0.61 28.36
N THR A 410 -3.53 -0.69 28.20
CA THR A 410 -3.37 -1.66 29.28
C THR A 410 -1.92 -2.08 29.48
N LYS A 411 -1.62 -2.75 30.60
CA LYS A 411 -0.36 -3.51 30.73
C LYS A 411 -0.29 -4.64 29.69
N VAL A 412 0.91 -4.96 29.22
CA VAL A 412 1.16 -6.11 28.34
C VAL A 412 1.04 -7.42 29.11
N GLN A 413 0.34 -8.41 28.55
CA GLN A 413 0.10 -9.73 29.14
C GLN A 413 0.64 -10.84 28.23
N ARG A 414 1.57 -11.66 28.74
CA ARG A 414 2.15 -12.80 28.00
C ARG A 414 1.36 -14.10 28.19
N LYS A 415 0.09 -14.08 27.82
CA LYS A 415 -0.84 -15.21 27.94
C LYS A 415 -1.72 -15.29 26.71
N TRP A 416 -2.10 -16.50 26.34
CA TRP A 416 -3.04 -16.73 25.27
C TRP A 416 -4.48 -16.27 25.58
N ILE A 417 -4.85 -16.27 26.85
CA ILE A 417 -6.10 -15.69 27.37
C ILE A 417 -5.64 -14.63 28.38
N PRO A 418 -5.29 -13.43 27.92
CA PRO A 418 -4.82 -12.35 28.79
C PRO A 418 -5.95 -11.90 29.72
N VAL A 419 -5.59 -11.62 30.98
CA VAL A 419 -6.48 -11.00 31.96
C VAL A 419 -5.82 -9.73 32.45
N TRP A 420 -6.44 -8.58 32.19
CA TRP A 420 -5.90 -7.26 32.51
C TRP A 420 -6.49 -6.70 33.81
N GLY A 421 -7.82 -6.72 33.93
CA GLY A 421 -8.54 -6.17 35.09
C GLY A 421 -8.36 -4.67 35.30
N GLN A 422 -8.11 -3.89 34.24
CA GLN A 422 -7.76 -2.46 34.33
C GLN A 422 -8.93 -1.55 34.00
N ASP A 423 -9.07 -0.48 34.80
CA ASP A 423 -10.11 0.55 34.72
C ASP A 423 -9.59 1.80 34.00
N PHE A 424 -10.39 2.35 33.10
CA PHE A 424 -10.13 3.61 32.41
C PHE A 424 -11.35 4.50 32.43
N THR A 425 -11.15 5.77 32.78
CA THR A 425 -12.25 6.74 32.89
C THR A 425 -12.04 7.93 31.97
N PHE A 426 -13.09 8.29 31.23
CA PHE A 426 -13.12 9.34 30.24
C PHE A 426 -14.20 10.38 30.59
N PRO A 427 -13.81 11.63 30.92
CA PRO A 427 -14.76 12.73 31.05
C PRO A 427 -15.12 13.27 29.66
N LEU A 428 -16.37 13.08 29.24
CA LEU A 428 -16.84 13.43 27.90
C LEU A 428 -17.74 14.67 27.95
N ARG A 429 -17.36 15.74 27.24
CA ARG A 429 -18.18 16.95 27.07
C ARG A 429 -19.19 16.78 25.94
N TYR A 430 -18.80 16.13 24.87
CA TYR A 430 -19.58 15.85 23.66
C TYR A 430 -19.87 14.36 23.52
N HIS A 431 -20.38 13.74 24.58
CA HIS A 431 -20.62 12.29 24.63
C HIS A 431 -21.56 11.77 23.51
N HIS A 432 -22.40 12.64 22.94
CA HIS A 432 -23.27 12.33 21.80
C HIS A 432 -22.53 12.16 20.45
N LEU A 433 -21.30 12.65 20.34
CA LEU A 433 -20.43 12.52 19.17
C LEU A 433 -19.19 11.65 19.46
N ALA A 434 -19.11 11.08 20.66
CA ALA A 434 -17.97 10.28 21.10
C ALA A 434 -18.12 8.82 20.66
N LEU A 435 -17.03 8.25 20.15
CA LEU A 435 -16.88 6.86 19.77
C LEU A 435 -15.81 6.21 20.67
N LEU A 436 -16.14 5.11 21.32
CA LEU A 436 -15.21 4.30 22.10
C LEU A 436 -14.43 3.39 21.15
N SER A 437 -13.16 3.69 20.92
CA SER A 437 -12.23 2.86 20.16
C SER A 437 -11.57 1.83 21.07
N ILE A 438 -11.57 0.56 20.64
CA ILE A 438 -10.85 -0.53 21.29
C ILE A 438 -9.98 -1.19 20.22
N GLN A 439 -8.68 -1.26 20.47
CA GLN A 439 -7.71 -1.89 19.57
C GLN A 439 -6.81 -2.81 20.38
N VAL A 440 -6.52 -3.99 19.85
CA VAL A 440 -5.67 -4.98 20.51
C VAL A 440 -4.44 -5.22 19.67
N TYR A 441 -3.30 -5.25 20.34
CA TYR A 441 -1.99 -5.38 19.74
C TYR A 441 -1.18 -6.46 20.44
N ASN A 442 -0.33 -7.14 19.67
CA ASN A 442 0.69 -8.04 20.14
C ASN A 442 2.02 -7.28 20.19
N HIS A 443 2.47 -7.01 21.41
CA HIS A 443 3.68 -6.26 21.66
C HIS A 443 4.93 -7.01 21.19
N ASP A 444 5.76 -6.35 20.40
CA ASP A 444 7.06 -6.85 19.98
C ASP A 444 8.16 -5.84 20.36
N LEU A 445 9.28 -6.34 20.88
CA LEU A 445 10.39 -5.48 21.32
C LEU A 445 11.27 -5.05 20.13
N SER A 446 11.12 -5.68 18.98
CA SER A 446 12.01 -5.54 17.82
C SER A 446 11.29 -5.21 16.51
N LEU A 447 9.96 -5.13 16.54
CA LEU A 447 9.07 -4.80 15.42
C LEU A 447 7.98 -3.83 15.92
N PRO A 448 7.29 -3.08 15.05
CA PRO A 448 6.06 -2.41 15.44
C PRO A 448 5.03 -3.41 15.95
N ASP A 449 4.30 -3.05 17.02
CA ASP A 449 3.35 -3.95 17.67
C ASP A 449 2.30 -4.47 16.66
N GLY A 450 2.18 -5.80 16.58
CA GLY A 450 1.35 -6.48 15.60
C GLY A 450 -0.14 -6.25 15.89
N PHE A 451 -0.87 -5.69 14.94
CA PHE A 451 -2.32 -5.49 15.09
C PHE A 451 -3.06 -6.84 15.19
N CYS A 452 -3.82 -7.02 16.26
CA CYS A 452 -4.65 -8.21 16.46
C CYS A 452 -6.11 -7.95 16.10
N GLY A 453 -6.68 -6.80 16.46
CA GLY A 453 -8.08 -6.56 16.10
C GLY A 453 -8.60 -5.27 16.69
N GLN A 454 -9.74 -4.80 16.18
CA GLN A 454 -10.35 -3.56 16.64
C GLN A 454 -11.87 -3.61 16.65
N THR A 455 -12.45 -2.66 17.36
CA THR A 455 -13.84 -2.24 17.20
C THR A 455 -13.98 -0.78 17.62
N CYS A 456 -15.03 -0.13 17.14
CA CYS A 456 -15.44 1.19 17.59
C CYS A 456 -16.91 1.15 18.01
N LEU A 457 -17.27 1.78 19.13
CA LEU A 457 -18.62 1.70 19.67
C LEU A 457 -19.17 3.10 19.97
N PRO A 458 -20.34 3.49 19.43
CA PRO A 458 -20.98 4.75 19.76
C PRO A 458 -21.31 4.85 21.25
N VAL A 459 -20.69 5.81 21.95
CA VAL A 459 -20.88 6.00 23.40
C VAL A 459 -22.36 6.15 23.79
N PRO A 460 -23.24 6.81 23.01
CA PRO A 460 -24.66 6.91 23.32
C PRO A 460 -25.44 5.59 23.25
N GLU A 461 -24.91 4.58 22.56
CA GLU A 461 -25.57 3.28 22.38
C GLU A 461 -24.99 2.18 23.27
N LEU A 462 -23.95 2.48 24.03
CA LEU A 462 -23.34 1.50 24.93
C LEU A 462 -24.32 1.02 26.00
N ILE A 463 -24.42 -0.30 26.12
CA ILE A 463 -25.19 -0.95 27.19
C ILE A 463 -24.26 -1.14 28.39
N GLU A 464 -24.65 -0.59 29.54
CA GLU A 464 -23.87 -0.70 30.79
C GLU A 464 -23.82 -2.14 31.31
N GLY A 465 -22.79 -2.50 32.09
CA GLY A 465 -22.62 -3.86 32.64
C GLY A 465 -21.54 -4.67 31.92
N ILE A 466 -21.47 -5.98 32.20
CA ILE A 466 -20.49 -6.89 31.59
C ILE A 466 -20.96 -7.25 30.19
N ARG A 467 -20.20 -6.86 29.16
CA ARG A 467 -20.52 -7.10 27.74
C ARG A 467 -19.41 -7.87 27.02
N ALA A 468 -19.81 -8.75 26.11
CA ALA A 468 -18.92 -9.35 25.12
C ALA A 468 -18.69 -8.34 24.01
N VAL A 469 -17.43 -8.07 23.66
CA VAL A 469 -17.08 -7.05 22.66
C VAL A 469 -16.43 -7.77 21.48
N PRO A 470 -17.09 -7.84 20.31
CA PRO A 470 -16.50 -8.47 19.13
C PRO A 470 -15.31 -7.64 18.65
N LEU A 471 -14.33 -8.30 18.06
CA LEU A 471 -13.19 -7.67 17.41
C LEU A 471 -13.11 -8.11 15.97
N TYR A 472 -12.65 -7.20 15.14
CA TYR A 472 -12.60 -7.37 13.69
C TYR A 472 -11.17 -7.17 13.20
N ASP A 473 -10.81 -7.89 12.15
CA ASP A 473 -9.50 -7.79 11.49
C ASP A 473 -9.41 -6.53 10.59
N GLU A 474 -8.28 -6.34 9.88
CA GLU A 474 -8.11 -5.20 8.96
C GLU A 474 -9.08 -5.22 7.75
N LYS A 475 -9.74 -6.36 7.49
CA LYS A 475 -10.76 -6.55 6.44
C LYS A 475 -12.18 -6.59 7.00
N GLU A 476 -12.33 -6.35 8.29
CA GLU A 476 -13.58 -6.31 9.04
C GLU A 476 -14.39 -7.62 9.04
N THR A 477 -13.71 -8.75 8.86
CA THR A 477 -14.32 -10.06 9.10
C THR A 477 -14.38 -10.28 10.61
N GLU A 478 -15.53 -10.75 11.13
CA GLU A 478 -15.63 -11.12 12.53
C GLU A 478 -14.67 -12.29 12.81
N VAL A 479 -13.87 -12.12 13.85
CA VAL A 479 -12.97 -13.15 14.38
C VAL A 479 -13.88 -14.20 15.04
N CYS A 480 -13.93 -15.42 14.51
CA CYS A 480 -15.02 -16.38 14.73
C CYS A 480 -15.32 -16.69 16.22
N ASP A 481 -16.61 -16.80 16.54
CA ASP A 481 -17.11 -17.28 17.83
C ASP A 481 -17.00 -18.82 17.89
N ILE A 482 -16.30 -19.37 18.89
CA ILE A 482 -15.85 -20.78 18.96
C ILE A 482 -16.98 -21.82 19.12
N PHE A 483 -18.24 -21.43 19.16
CA PHE A 483 -19.34 -22.36 19.47
C PHE A 483 -20.08 -22.98 18.26
N GLU A 484 -19.91 -22.50 17.03
CA GLU A 484 -20.63 -23.06 15.86
C GLU A 484 -19.93 -24.25 15.16
N VAL A 485 -18.66 -24.53 15.47
CA VAL A 485 -17.87 -25.55 14.75
C VAL A 485 -18.01 -26.98 15.33
N TRP A 486 -18.70 -27.16 16.47
CA TRP A 486 -18.77 -28.46 17.15
C TRP A 486 -19.97 -29.36 16.80
N ASN A 487 -20.91 -28.92 15.95
CA ASN A 487 -22.14 -29.68 15.66
C ASN A 487 -22.22 -30.34 14.27
N GLN A 488 -21.11 -30.46 13.53
CA GLN A 488 -21.14 -31.05 12.19
C GLN A 488 -20.09 -32.12 11.91
N VAL A 489 -19.72 -32.98 12.87
CA VAL A 489 -19.14 -34.28 12.49
C VAL A 489 -19.56 -35.35 13.51
N SER A 490 -20.72 -35.94 13.32
CA SER A 490 -21.00 -37.28 13.85
C SER A 490 -21.72 -38.10 12.79
N SER A 491 -21.02 -39.07 12.20
CA SER A 491 -21.47 -40.46 11.98
C SER A 491 -20.77 -41.14 10.81
N ARG A 492 -20.01 -42.22 11.13
CA ARG A 492 -19.93 -43.54 10.44
C ARG A 492 -19.33 -43.57 9.01
N GLN A 493 -18.33 -44.39 8.61
CA GLN A 493 -17.90 -45.77 8.92
C GLN A 493 -16.39 -45.92 8.54
N ILE A 494 -15.52 -46.40 9.42
CA ILE A 494 -14.95 -47.77 9.54
C ILE A 494 -14.07 -48.27 8.36
N MET A 495 -12.77 -48.24 8.63
CA MET A 495 -11.73 -49.26 8.36
C MET A 495 -11.80 -50.08 7.06
N VAL A 496 -11.11 -49.60 6.03
CA VAL A 496 -10.16 -50.41 5.24
C VAL A 496 -9.01 -49.46 4.86
N SER A 497 -7.75 -49.91 4.98
CA SER A 497 -6.52 -49.25 4.45
C SER A 497 -5.57 -48.54 5.43
N TYR A 498 -5.49 -48.96 6.69
CA TYR A 498 -4.46 -48.46 7.63
C TYR A 498 -3.01 -48.75 7.16
N ARG A 499 -2.80 -49.81 6.36
CA ARG A 499 -1.47 -50.18 5.84
C ARG A 499 -1.02 -49.39 4.62
N VAL A 500 -1.95 -48.95 3.76
CA VAL A 500 -1.66 -48.07 2.61
C VAL A 500 -1.44 -46.63 3.09
N PHE A 501 -2.18 -46.23 4.13
CA PHE A 501 -2.02 -44.91 4.74
C PHE A 501 -0.63 -44.76 5.37
N VAL A 502 -0.13 -45.72 6.15
CA VAL A 502 1.21 -45.61 6.76
C VAL A 502 2.33 -45.55 5.72
N VAL A 503 2.25 -46.31 4.62
CA VAL A 503 3.24 -46.26 3.54
C VAL A 503 3.16 -44.93 2.77
N LEU A 504 1.96 -44.44 2.47
CA LEU A 504 1.77 -43.12 1.85
C LEU A 504 2.23 -41.99 2.78
N THR A 505 2.00 -42.07 4.09
CA THR A 505 2.43 -41.04 5.04
C THR A 505 3.94 -41.06 5.23
N VAL A 506 4.58 -42.23 5.23
CA VAL A 506 6.06 -42.31 5.29
C VAL A 506 6.68 -41.82 3.98
N VAL A 507 6.12 -42.16 2.81
CA VAL A 507 6.58 -41.62 1.53
C VAL A 507 6.34 -40.11 1.46
N LEU A 508 5.19 -39.61 1.95
CA LEU A 508 4.87 -38.18 2.02
C LEU A 508 5.83 -37.45 2.96
N VAL A 509 6.14 -38.01 4.13
CA VAL A 509 7.07 -37.46 5.11
C VAL A 509 8.52 -37.50 4.58
N VAL A 510 8.93 -38.54 3.86
CA VAL A 510 10.25 -38.61 3.21
C VAL A 510 10.34 -37.65 2.01
N THR A 511 9.24 -37.42 1.28
CA THR A 511 9.20 -36.40 0.22
C THR A 511 9.11 -34.97 0.77
N VAL A 512 8.46 -34.75 1.93
CA VAL A 512 8.36 -33.44 2.58
C VAL A 512 9.65 -33.08 3.35
N LEU A 513 10.41 -34.07 3.81
CA LEU A 513 11.74 -33.88 4.39
C LEU A 513 12.87 -33.85 3.35
N GLY A 514 12.56 -34.05 2.06
CA GLY A 514 13.51 -34.06 0.95
C GLY A 514 13.58 -32.78 0.12
N PHE A 515 12.79 -31.74 0.43
CA PHE A 515 12.91 -30.44 -0.23
C PHE A 515 13.71 -29.47 0.63
N ALA A 516 14.80 -29.00 0.01
CA ALA A 516 15.86 -28.17 0.53
C ALA A 516 15.41 -26.93 1.33
N GLU A 517 16.33 -26.49 2.19
CA GLU A 517 16.25 -25.27 2.99
C GLU A 517 15.67 -24.09 2.21
N ALA A 518 14.60 -23.50 2.76
CA ALA A 518 14.04 -22.25 2.27
C ALA A 518 15.06 -21.11 2.45
N TYR A 519 15.22 -20.26 1.41
CA TYR A 519 15.95 -18.98 1.33
C TYR A 519 16.65 -18.47 2.62
N PRO A 520 17.88 -17.92 2.52
CA PRO A 520 18.69 -17.52 3.68
C PRO A 520 17.95 -16.53 4.58
N LYS A 521 17.43 -17.03 5.71
CA LYS A 521 16.60 -16.24 6.64
C LYS A 521 17.38 -15.10 7.26
N GLU A 522 18.69 -15.27 7.40
CA GLU A 522 19.62 -14.30 7.96
C GLU A 522 19.81 -13.05 7.09
N ASP A 523 19.47 -13.13 5.80
CA ASP A 523 19.55 -12.00 4.88
C ASP A 523 18.17 -11.42 4.56
N LEU A 524 17.07 -12.01 5.05
CA LEU A 524 15.72 -11.51 4.79
C LEU A 524 15.54 -10.09 5.38
N VAL A 525 15.15 -9.14 4.53
CA VAL A 525 14.81 -7.78 4.94
C VAL A 525 13.31 -7.72 5.21
N VAL A 526 12.92 -7.81 6.48
CA VAL A 526 11.50 -7.86 6.90
C VAL A 526 10.76 -6.59 6.48
N SER A 527 11.34 -5.42 6.76
CA SER A 527 10.85 -4.11 6.31
C SER A 527 11.95 -3.08 6.51
N LEU A 528 12.07 -2.15 5.57
CA LEU A 528 12.92 -0.97 5.71
C LEU A 528 12.17 0.16 6.44
N PRO A 529 12.87 1.06 7.14
CA PRO A 529 12.26 2.24 7.77
C PRO A 529 11.44 3.06 6.78
N GLY A 530 10.16 3.31 7.10
CA GLY A 530 9.25 4.06 6.22
C GLY A 530 8.90 3.36 4.91
N GLN A 531 9.14 2.06 4.77
CA GLN A 531 8.75 1.26 3.60
C GLN A 531 7.23 1.08 3.50
N PRO A 532 6.62 1.31 2.32
CA PRO A 532 5.24 0.93 2.06
C PRO A 532 5.04 -0.60 2.07
N LYS A 533 3.84 -1.08 2.39
CA LYS A 533 3.51 -2.52 2.30
C LYS A 533 3.69 -3.02 0.86
N VAL A 534 4.46 -4.10 0.69
CA VAL A 534 4.70 -4.78 -0.61
C VAL A 534 4.48 -6.28 -0.48
N GLY A 535 4.21 -6.96 -1.59
CA GLY A 535 3.92 -8.40 -1.63
C GLY A 535 5.11 -9.30 -1.95
N PHE A 536 6.24 -8.73 -2.40
CA PHE A 536 7.46 -9.47 -2.73
C PHE A 536 8.43 -9.53 -1.54
N ARG A 537 9.28 -10.57 -1.50
CA ARG A 537 10.38 -10.64 -0.52
C ARG A 537 11.60 -9.90 -1.03
N GLN A 538 12.43 -9.48 -0.09
CA GLN A 538 13.67 -8.75 -0.33
C GLN A 538 14.73 -9.23 0.66
N TYR A 539 15.97 -9.28 0.20
CA TYR A 539 17.09 -9.84 0.93
C TYR A 539 18.28 -8.90 0.77
N ALA A 540 19.07 -8.76 1.83
CA ALA A 540 20.28 -7.95 1.82
C ALA A 540 21.31 -8.58 2.72
N GLY A 541 22.57 -8.51 2.31
CA GLY A 541 23.65 -9.10 3.06
C GLY A 541 24.94 -9.12 2.29
N TYR A 542 25.84 -10.00 2.70
CA TYR A 542 27.19 -10.06 2.19
C TYR A 542 27.51 -11.43 1.62
N VAL A 543 28.30 -11.42 0.55
CA VAL A 543 29.01 -12.60 0.08
C VAL A 543 30.50 -12.28 0.13
N THR A 544 31.22 -13.01 0.97
CA THR A 544 32.68 -12.96 1.03
C THR A 544 33.23 -13.61 -0.24
N VAL A 545 34.03 -12.87 -1.01
CA VAL A 545 34.67 -13.34 -2.26
C VAL A 545 36.11 -13.82 -2.00
N ASP A 546 36.77 -13.24 -1.00
CA ASP A 546 38.07 -13.70 -0.50
C ASP A 546 38.08 -13.70 1.03
N SER A 547 38.25 -14.89 1.61
CA SER A 547 38.25 -15.09 3.06
C SER A 547 39.55 -14.63 3.72
N GLU A 548 40.68 -14.63 3.00
CA GLU A 548 41.98 -14.26 3.59
C GLU A 548 42.06 -12.76 3.85
N SER A 549 41.62 -11.96 2.88
CA SER A 549 41.49 -10.50 3.02
C SER A 549 40.19 -10.07 3.71
N GLY A 550 39.24 -10.99 3.93
CA GLY A 550 37.89 -10.67 4.40
C GLY A 550 37.06 -9.87 3.39
N ARG A 551 37.49 -9.80 2.12
CA ARG A 551 36.82 -9.05 1.05
C ARG A 551 35.43 -9.59 0.80
N SER A 552 34.43 -8.73 1.02
CA SER A 552 33.01 -9.09 0.99
C SER A 552 32.20 -8.03 0.24
N LEU A 553 31.36 -8.49 -0.69
CA LEU A 553 30.49 -7.62 -1.48
C LEU A 553 29.07 -7.64 -0.91
N PHE A 554 28.50 -6.45 -0.72
CA PHE A 554 27.14 -6.23 -0.30
C PHE A 554 26.17 -6.37 -1.48
N TYR A 555 25.02 -6.98 -1.24
CA TYR A 555 23.97 -7.12 -2.24
C TYR A 555 22.60 -6.78 -1.66
N TYR A 556 21.71 -6.38 -2.56
CA TYR A 556 20.28 -6.25 -2.33
C TYR A 556 19.55 -7.03 -3.43
N TYR A 557 18.76 -8.02 -3.04
CA TYR A 557 17.99 -8.88 -3.92
C TYR A 557 16.50 -8.67 -3.65
N VAL A 558 15.71 -8.46 -4.70
CA VAL A 558 14.26 -8.32 -4.60
C VAL A 558 13.57 -9.27 -5.56
N GLU A 559 12.59 -10.00 -5.03
CA GLU A 559 11.76 -10.87 -5.84
C GLU A 559 10.85 -10.05 -6.76
N ALA A 560 10.45 -10.68 -7.86
CA ALA A 560 9.47 -10.13 -8.73
C ALA A 560 8.12 -10.00 -8.02
N ASP A 561 7.43 -8.87 -8.26
CA ASP A 561 6.17 -8.52 -7.60
C ASP A 561 5.06 -9.57 -7.84
N LYS A 562 5.13 -10.31 -8.94
CA LYS A 562 4.16 -11.35 -9.31
C LYS A 562 4.86 -12.61 -9.81
N THR A 563 4.45 -13.75 -9.25
CA THR A 563 4.93 -15.09 -9.63
C THR A 563 6.45 -15.17 -9.73
N PRO A 564 7.21 -14.81 -8.68
CA PRO A 564 8.68 -14.81 -8.73
C PRO A 564 9.24 -16.18 -9.09
N ASP A 565 8.54 -17.24 -8.70
CA ASP A 565 8.80 -18.63 -9.08
C ASP A 565 8.82 -18.89 -10.60
N LYS A 566 8.34 -17.96 -11.44
CA LYS A 566 8.33 -18.06 -12.91
C LYS A 566 9.10 -16.96 -13.61
N LYS A 567 9.76 -16.07 -12.87
CA LYS A 567 10.51 -14.96 -13.46
C LYS A 567 11.99 -15.31 -13.64
N PRO A 568 12.66 -14.64 -14.60
CA PRO A 568 14.11 -14.71 -14.70
C PRO A 568 14.76 -13.94 -13.54
N LEU A 569 16.07 -14.11 -13.39
CA LEU A 569 16.92 -13.32 -12.52
C LEU A 569 17.72 -12.31 -13.35
N THR A 570 17.74 -11.06 -12.92
CA THR A 570 18.51 -9.99 -13.54
C THR A 570 19.49 -9.39 -12.56
N LEU A 571 20.78 -9.47 -12.88
CA LEU A 571 21.83 -8.70 -12.20
C LEU A 571 21.84 -7.27 -12.74
N TRP A 572 21.89 -6.27 -11.86
CA TRP A 572 22.12 -4.88 -12.20
C TRP A 572 23.43 -4.37 -11.57
N LEU A 573 24.29 -3.76 -12.39
CA LEU A 573 25.50 -3.05 -11.96
C LEU A 573 25.47 -1.60 -12.45
N ASN A 574 25.60 -0.64 -11.53
CA ASN A 574 25.95 0.74 -11.90
C ASN A 574 27.45 0.83 -12.23
N GLY A 575 27.84 1.95 -12.85
CA GLY A 575 29.21 2.22 -13.29
C GLY A 575 30.05 3.02 -12.30
N GLY A 576 30.51 4.19 -12.74
CA GLY A 576 31.42 5.08 -12.00
C GLY A 576 32.76 5.26 -12.72
N PRO A 577 33.74 4.35 -12.57
CA PRO A 577 33.74 3.13 -11.75
C PRO A 577 33.58 3.40 -10.25
N GLY A 578 33.03 2.44 -9.50
CA GLY A 578 32.92 2.55 -8.04
C GLY A 578 31.64 3.17 -7.51
N CYS A 579 30.58 3.24 -8.32
CA CYS A 579 29.26 3.71 -7.89
C CYS A 579 28.35 2.56 -7.47
N SER A 580 27.47 2.82 -6.50
CA SER A 580 26.63 1.80 -5.86
C SER A 580 25.43 1.41 -6.74
N SER A 581 25.31 0.10 -7.00
CA SER A 581 24.14 -0.49 -7.65
C SER A 581 22.89 -0.51 -6.77
N VAL A 582 23.08 -0.54 -5.44
CA VAL A 582 21.98 -0.45 -4.49
C VAL A 582 21.47 0.98 -4.43
N GLY A 583 22.38 1.96 -4.37
CA GLY A 583 22.00 3.36 -4.36
C GLY A 583 21.41 3.87 -5.66
N GLY A 584 22.12 3.71 -6.77
CA GLY A 584 21.67 4.14 -8.10
C GLY A 584 20.52 3.27 -8.59
N GLY A 585 20.82 2.02 -8.92
CA GLY A 585 19.85 1.08 -9.47
C GLY A 585 18.62 0.89 -8.57
N ALA A 586 18.83 0.38 -7.35
CA ALA A 586 17.70 -0.11 -6.54
C ALA A 586 16.84 0.99 -5.91
N PHE A 587 17.43 2.13 -5.55
CA PHE A 587 16.74 3.20 -4.81
C PHE A 587 16.66 4.55 -5.54
N THR A 588 17.14 4.65 -6.78
CA THR A 588 17.07 5.88 -7.60
C THR A 588 16.52 5.65 -8.99
N GLU A 589 16.71 4.46 -9.56
CA GLU A 589 16.35 4.19 -10.95
C GLU A 589 15.21 3.17 -11.06
N LEU A 590 15.54 1.88 -11.03
CA LEU A 590 14.69 0.79 -11.50
C LEU A 590 14.23 -0.18 -10.41
N GLY A 591 14.80 -0.09 -9.22
CA GLY A 591 14.35 -0.90 -8.08
C GLY A 591 12.98 -0.47 -7.54
N PRO A 592 12.48 -1.18 -6.53
CA PRO A 592 11.09 -1.08 -6.10
C PRO A 592 10.74 0.21 -5.36
N PHE A 593 11.75 0.98 -4.92
CA PHE A 593 11.56 2.13 -4.05
C PHE A 593 12.37 3.34 -4.50
N TYR A 594 11.88 4.52 -4.11
CA TYR A 594 12.64 5.76 -4.06
C TYR A 594 12.62 6.29 -2.62
N PRO A 595 13.64 7.04 -2.17
CA PRO A 595 13.54 7.76 -0.91
C PRO A 595 12.37 8.77 -0.96
N THR A 596 11.83 9.08 0.22
CA THR A 596 10.94 10.23 0.40
C THR A 596 11.77 11.51 0.51
N GLY A 597 11.15 12.65 0.17
CA GLY A 597 11.81 13.95 0.15
C GLY A 597 12.42 14.43 1.46
N ASP A 598 12.05 13.82 2.59
CA ASP A 598 12.61 14.09 3.91
C ASP A 598 13.77 13.14 4.29
N GLY A 599 14.15 12.23 3.38
CA GLY A 599 15.21 11.25 3.55
C GLY A 599 14.97 10.21 4.65
N ARG A 600 13.72 10.02 5.11
CA ARG A 600 13.40 9.16 6.28
C ARG A 600 12.41 8.04 6.01
N GLY A 601 11.98 7.88 4.78
CA GLY A 601 11.11 6.80 4.35
C GLY A 601 11.29 6.48 2.89
N LEU A 602 10.41 5.62 2.39
CA LEU A 602 10.43 5.17 1.00
C LEU A 602 9.05 5.36 0.36
N ARG A 603 9.05 5.54 -0.95
CA ARG A 603 7.86 5.52 -1.80
C ARG A 603 8.02 4.46 -2.88
N ILE A 604 6.92 3.81 -3.26
CA ILE A 604 6.94 2.76 -4.30
C ILE A 604 7.31 3.37 -5.66
N ASN A 605 8.25 2.72 -6.35
CA ASN A 605 8.47 2.92 -7.77
C ASN A 605 7.44 2.12 -8.58
N SER A 606 6.41 2.82 -9.07
CA SER A 606 5.36 2.19 -9.88
C SER A 606 5.84 1.64 -11.23
N MET A 607 7.08 1.91 -11.64
CA MET A 607 7.69 1.44 -12.88
C MET A 607 8.92 0.56 -12.63
N SER A 608 9.02 -0.04 -11.44
CA SER A 608 10.14 -0.92 -11.11
C SER A 608 10.25 -2.11 -12.07
N TRP A 609 11.50 -2.47 -12.37
CA TRP A 609 11.84 -3.64 -13.17
C TRP A 609 11.51 -4.97 -12.48
N ASN A 610 11.25 -4.96 -11.16
CA ASN A 610 10.81 -6.16 -10.45
C ASN A 610 9.38 -6.60 -10.86
N LYS A 611 8.71 -5.84 -11.72
CA LYS A 611 7.49 -6.28 -12.42
C LYS A 611 7.75 -7.33 -13.50
N ALA A 612 8.97 -7.41 -14.02
CA ALA A 612 9.34 -8.29 -15.13
C ALA A 612 10.35 -9.38 -14.74
N SER A 613 11.17 -9.18 -13.72
CA SER A 613 12.29 -10.05 -13.32
C SER A 613 12.51 -10.02 -11.81
N ASP A 614 13.13 -11.05 -11.23
CA ASP A 614 13.79 -10.91 -9.93
C ASP A 614 15.05 -10.05 -10.13
N LEU A 615 15.35 -9.13 -9.21
CA LEU A 615 16.47 -8.18 -9.39
C LEU A 615 17.52 -8.38 -8.30
N LEU A 616 18.77 -8.52 -8.73
CA LEU A 616 19.95 -8.59 -7.88
C LEU A 616 20.83 -7.36 -8.14
N PHE A 617 21.01 -6.54 -7.11
CA PHE A 617 21.90 -5.38 -7.12
C PHE A 617 23.12 -5.68 -6.28
N VAL A 618 24.31 -5.42 -6.80
CA VAL A 618 25.57 -5.73 -6.10
C VAL A 618 26.44 -4.49 -6.06
N GLU A 619 26.91 -4.12 -4.87
CA GLU A 619 27.89 -3.05 -4.70
C GLU A 619 29.29 -3.63 -4.98
N SER A 620 29.86 -3.26 -6.12
CA SER A 620 31.13 -3.81 -6.58
C SER A 620 31.94 -2.71 -7.27
N PRO A 621 33.27 -2.65 -7.08
CA PRO A 621 34.13 -3.54 -6.27
C PRO A 621 34.05 -3.32 -4.75
N ALA A 622 34.87 -4.03 -3.98
CA ALA A 622 35.01 -3.80 -2.54
C ALA A 622 35.45 -2.34 -2.25
N GLY A 623 34.76 -1.67 -1.33
CA GLY A 623 34.88 -0.22 -1.08
C GLY A 623 33.71 0.60 -1.62
N VAL A 624 32.88 0.02 -2.51
CA VAL A 624 31.63 0.65 -2.97
C VAL A 624 30.53 0.46 -1.95
N GLY A 625 29.89 1.55 -1.55
CA GLY A 625 28.78 1.55 -0.61
C GLY A 625 29.16 0.89 0.71
N TRP A 626 28.58 -0.29 1.00
CA TRP A 626 28.88 -1.08 2.18
C TRP A 626 29.77 -2.30 1.92
N SER A 627 30.18 -2.56 0.67
CA SER A 627 31.18 -3.59 0.33
C SER A 627 32.55 -3.19 0.88
N TYR A 628 33.32 -4.15 1.40
CA TYR A 628 34.58 -3.84 2.09
C TYR A 628 35.63 -4.95 1.98
N SER A 629 36.86 -4.62 2.34
CA SER A 629 37.95 -5.57 2.61
C SER A 629 38.70 -5.15 3.88
N ASN A 630 39.23 -6.12 4.62
CA ASN A 630 40.11 -5.85 5.76
C ASN A 630 41.53 -5.50 5.30
N ARG A 631 41.84 -5.66 4.01
CA ARG A 631 43.15 -5.38 3.43
C ARG A 631 43.10 -4.12 2.57
N SER A 632 43.88 -3.10 2.95
CA SER A 632 43.91 -1.81 2.25
C SER A 632 44.37 -1.91 0.79
N SER A 633 45.19 -2.91 0.43
CA SER A 633 45.63 -3.10 -0.96
C SER A 633 44.47 -3.43 -1.91
N ASP A 634 43.39 -4.01 -1.41
CA ASP A 634 42.25 -4.43 -2.24
C ASP A 634 41.42 -3.26 -2.79
N TYR A 635 41.61 -2.07 -2.23
CA TYR A 635 41.03 -0.84 -2.77
C TYR A 635 41.82 -0.28 -3.97
N ASN A 636 43.00 -0.84 -4.28
CA ASN A 636 43.68 -0.64 -5.57
C ASN A 636 43.20 -1.74 -6.52
N THR A 637 42.24 -1.43 -7.37
CA THR A 637 41.50 -2.42 -8.14
C THR A 637 41.32 -1.99 -9.59
N GLY A 638 40.90 -2.92 -10.44
CA GLY A 638 40.60 -2.67 -11.84
C GLY A 638 39.53 -3.61 -12.37
N ASP A 639 39.30 -3.53 -13.67
CA ASP A 639 38.26 -4.25 -14.39
C ASP A 639 38.38 -5.76 -14.23
N LYS A 640 39.61 -6.28 -14.38
CA LYS A 640 39.88 -7.71 -14.31
C LYS A 640 39.56 -8.28 -12.93
N SER A 641 40.11 -7.68 -11.86
CA SER A 641 39.86 -8.14 -10.49
C SER A 641 38.39 -8.01 -10.12
N THR A 642 37.73 -6.93 -10.56
CA THR A 642 36.29 -6.72 -10.35
C THR A 642 35.46 -7.82 -11.04
N ALA A 643 35.78 -8.20 -12.27
CA ALA A 643 35.08 -9.27 -12.99
C ALA A 643 35.32 -10.66 -12.35
N GLU A 644 36.54 -10.94 -11.89
CA GLU A 644 36.90 -12.17 -11.18
C GLU A 644 36.14 -12.28 -9.84
N ASP A 645 36.10 -11.20 -9.05
CA ASP A 645 35.36 -11.14 -7.80
C ASP A 645 33.85 -11.28 -8.01
N MET A 646 33.30 -10.66 -9.06
CA MET A 646 31.88 -10.79 -9.39
C MET A 646 31.50 -12.21 -9.82
N LEU A 647 32.40 -12.94 -10.51
CA LEU A 647 32.18 -14.36 -10.80
C LEU A 647 32.16 -15.19 -9.52
N VAL A 648 33.11 -14.98 -8.61
CA VAL A 648 33.15 -15.66 -7.31
C VAL A 648 31.92 -15.32 -6.47
N PHE A 649 31.53 -14.05 -6.45
CA PHE A 649 30.32 -13.56 -5.80
C PHE A 649 29.10 -14.34 -6.30
N LEU A 650 28.88 -14.39 -7.61
CA LEU A 650 27.71 -15.07 -8.17
C LEU A 650 27.71 -16.56 -7.86
N LEU A 651 28.85 -17.24 -7.96
CA LEU A 651 28.96 -18.66 -7.59
C LEU A 651 28.52 -18.91 -6.14
N ARG A 652 29.09 -18.14 -5.19
CA ARG A 652 28.77 -18.26 -3.77
C ARG A 652 27.36 -17.77 -3.43
N TRP A 653 26.86 -16.77 -4.14
CA TRP A 653 25.50 -16.27 -4.00
C TRP A 653 24.49 -17.32 -4.44
N PHE A 654 24.71 -18.02 -5.55
CA PHE A 654 23.87 -19.15 -5.94
C PHE A 654 23.95 -20.34 -4.96
N ASP A 655 25.07 -20.54 -4.26
CA ASP A 655 25.12 -21.51 -3.16
C ASP A 655 24.22 -21.10 -1.99
N LYS A 656 24.09 -19.79 -1.75
CA LYS A 656 23.17 -19.21 -0.76
C LYS A 656 21.70 -19.24 -1.21
N PHE A 657 21.45 -19.16 -2.52
CA PHE A 657 20.13 -19.19 -3.15
C PHE A 657 20.01 -20.36 -4.16
N PRO A 658 20.09 -21.63 -3.70
CA PRO A 658 20.23 -22.80 -4.57
C PRO A 658 19.03 -23.00 -5.50
N GLU A 659 17.82 -22.60 -5.10
CA GLU A 659 16.61 -22.63 -5.92
C GLU A 659 16.67 -21.73 -7.15
N LEU A 660 17.54 -20.71 -7.14
CA LEU A 660 17.72 -19.80 -8.26
C LEU A 660 18.73 -20.33 -9.29
N LYS A 661 19.49 -21.41 -8.99
CA LYS A 661 20.51 -21.96 -9.91
C LYS A 661 19.97 -22.32 -11.30
N SER A 662 18.70 -22.69 -11.40
CA SER A 662 18.06 -23.04 -12.69
C SER A 662 17.51 -21.84 -13.46
N ARG A 663 17.45 -20.65 -12.83
CA ARG A 663 16.84 -19.44 -13.40
C ARG A 663 17.58 -18.97 -14.63
N GLU A 664 16.82 -18.44 -15.58
CA GLU A 664 17.38 -17.64 -16.67
C GLU A 664 18.05 -16.39 -16.09
N LEU A 665 19.33 -16.19 -16.42
CA LEU A 665 20.14 -15.09 -15.91
C LEU A 665 20.36 -14.04 -17.00
N PHE A 666 20.02 -12.79 -16.68
CA PHE A 666 20.33 -11.62 -17.49
C PHE A 666 21.34 -10.74 -16.78
N LEU A 667 22.36 -10.27 -17.50
CA LEU A 667 23.38 -9.38 -16.96
C LEU A 667 23.13 -7.98 -17.49
N THR A 668 22.86 -7.03 -16.61
CA THR A 668 22.49 -5.68 -17.00
C THR A 668 23.24 -4.64 -16.19
N GLY A 669 23.41 -3.45 -16.76
CA GLY A 669 24.06 -2.36 -16.08
C GLY A 669 24.08 -1.08 -16.90
N GLU A 670 24.74 -0.06 -16.35
CA GLU A 670 24.78 1.28 -16.91
C GLU A 670 26.19 1.91 -16.88
N SER A 671 26.47 2.84 -17.80
CA SER A 671 27.63 3.72 -17.76
C SER A 671 28.94 2.93 -17.87
N TYR A 672 29.85 3.07 -16.90
CA TYR A 672 31.06 2.24 -16.82
C TYR A 672 30.78 0.73 -16.70
N ALA A 673 29.54 0.31 -16.42
CA ALA A 673 29.17 -1.09 -16.56
C ALA A 673 29.22 -1.60 -18.02
N GLY A 674 29.42 -0.71 -19.00
CA GLY A 674 29.90 -1.04 -20.34
C GLY A 674 31.24 -1.80 -20.35
N HIS A 675 32.06 -1.63 -19.31
CA HIS A 675 33.23 -2.46 -19.03
C HIS A 675 32.88 -3.67 -18.15
N TYR A 676 32.12 -3.48 -17.07
CA TYR A 676 31.81 -4.55 -16.10
C TYR A 676 31.03 -5.71 -16.70
N ILE A 677 29.93 -5.41 -17.41
CA ILE A 677 28.98 -6.43 -17.88
C ILE A 677 29.62 -7.33 -18.94
N PRO A 678 30.32 -6.83 -19.98
CA PRO A 678 30.92 -7.72 -20.96
C PRO A 678 32.07 -8.55 -20.36
N GLN A 679 32.88 -7.99 -19.46
CA GLN A 679 33.97 -8.75 -18.83
C GLN A 679 33.44 -9.84 -17.91
N LEU A 680 32.43 -9.54 -17.09
CA LEU A 680 31.75 -10.53 -16.26
C LEU A 680 31.08 -11.61 -17.13
N ALA A 681 30.40 -11.23 -18.22
CA ALA A 681 29.79 -12.18 -19.13
C ALA A 681 30.85 -13.11 -19.77
N ASP A 682 31.98 -12.58 -20.22
CA ASP A 682 33.08 -13.37 -20.79
C ASP A 682 33.70 -14.32 -19.75
N ALA A 683 33.85 -13.87 -18.49
CA ALA A 683 34.31 -14.70 -17.38
C ALA A 683 33.32 -15.84 -17.06
N ILE A 684 32.02 -15.55 -16.99
CA ILE A 684 30.95 -16.53 -16.77
C ILE A 684 30.89 -17.55 -17.91
N LEU A 685 30.93 -17.10 -19.17
CA LEU A 685 30.89 -17.99 -20.33
C LEU A 685 32.14 -18.87 -20.40
N SER A 686 33.30 -18.32 -20.04
CA SER A 686 34.54 -19.08 -19.92
C SER A 686 34.48 -20.12 -18.79
N TYR A 687 33.90 -19.76 -17.64
CA TYR A 687 33.61 -20.71 -16.56
C TYR A 687 32.66 -21.83 -17.03
N ASN A 688 31.53 -21.49 -17.65
CA ASN A 688 30.55 -22.45 -18.17
C ASN A 688 31.14 -23.44 -19.18
N SER A 689 32.13 -23.02 -19.96
CA SER A 689 32.81 -23.87 -20.94
C SER A 689 33.76 -24.89 -20.29
N ARG A 690 34.32 -24.56 -19.12
CA ARG A 690 35.28 -25.40 -18.38
C ARG A 690 34.62 -26.23 -17.27
N SER A 691 33.52 -25.74 -16.71
CA SER A 691 32.79 -26.41 -15.64
C SER A 691 32.06 -27.66 -16.15
N SER A 692 32.22 -28.78 -15.44
CA SER A 692 31.42 -30.00 -15.60
C SER A 692 30.20 -30.04 -14.67
N GLY A 693 30.14 -29.15 -13.68
CA GLY A 693 29.07 -29.08 -12.69
C GLY A 693 28.06 -27.97 -13.00
N PHE A 694 27.84 -27.09 -12.03
CA PHE A 694 26.95 -25.92 -12.19
C PHE A 694 27.38 -25.05 -13.38
N LYS A 695 26.38 -24.57 -14.12
CA LYS A 695 26.55 -23.60 -15.22
C LYS A 695 25.48 -22.52 -15.10
N PHE A 696 25.88 -21.28 -15.32
CA PHE A 696 24.97 -20.15 -15.38
C PHE A 696 24.12 -20.21 -16.65
N ASN A 697 22.81 -20.09 -16.52
CA ASN A 697 21.88 -20.06 -17.66
C ASN A 697 21.73 -18.64 -18.22
N VAL A 698 22.82 -18.09 -18.77
CA VAL A 698 22.85 -16.71 -19.32
C VAL A 698 21.97 -16.62 -20.57
N LYS A 699 20.98 -15.73 -20.56
CA LYS A 699 20.03 -15.52 -21.66
C LYS A 699 20.22 -14.24 -22.45
N GLY A 700 20.95 -13.27 -21.93
CA GLY A 700 21.26 -12.03 -22.63
C GLY A 700 21.96 -11.03 -21.74
N ILE A 701 22.55 -10.02 -22.38
CA ILE A 701 23.08 -8.84 -21.70
C ILE A 701 22.43 -7.56 -22.24
N ALA A 702 22.15 -6.60 -21.36
CA ALA A 702 21.66 -5.28 -21.75
C ALA A 702 22.40 -4.17 -21.01
N ILE A 703 22.91 -3.18 -21.73
CA ILE A 703 23.74 -2.12 -21.13
C ILE A 703 23.22 -0.74 -21.56
N GLY A 704 22.90 0.09 -20.55
CA GLY A 704 22.41 1.45 -20.70
C GLY A 704 23.56 2.45 -20.76
N ASN A 705 23.51 3.38 -21.72
CA ASN A 705 24.47 4.47 -21.89
C ASN A 705 25.94 4.03 -21.65
N PRO A 706 26.41 2.96 -22.35
CA PRO A 706 27.62 2.26 -21.94
C PRO A 706 28.89 2.91 -22.47
N LEU A 707 29.87 3.14 -21.60
CA LEU A 707 31.24 3.37 -22.05
C LEU A 707 31.77 2.08 -22.67
N LEU A 708 32.05 2.09 -23.97
CA LEU A 708 32.54 0.92 -24.71
C LEU A 708 33.90 1.15 -25.33
N LYS A 709 34.19 2.40 -25.74
CA LYS A 709 35.48 2.78 -26.31
C LYS A 709 35.70 4.27 -26.09
N LEU A 710 36.56 4.59 -25.12
CA LEU A 710 36.73 5.95 -24.61
C LEU A 710 37.01 7.00 -25.69
N ASP A 711 37.86 6.70 -26.67
CA ASP A 711 38.19 7.65 -27.73
C ASP A 711 36.96 8.10 -28.56
N THR A 712 36.04 7.17 -28.81
CA THR A 712 34.85 7.35 -29.63
C THR A 712 33.73 7.95 -28.80
N ASP A 713 33.56 7.46 -27.57
CA ASP A 713 32.55 7.98 -26.64
C ASP A 713 32.88 9.42 -26.20
N THR A 714 34.16 9.74 -25.95
CA THR A 714 34.59 11.11 -25.60
C THR A 714 34.41 12.08 -26.75
N ALA A 715 34.74 11.68 -27.99
CA ALA A 715 34.47 12.52 -29.15
C ALA A 715 32.97 12.82 -29.31
N ALA A 716 32.12 11.82 -29.07
CA ALA A 716 30.67 11.96 -29.15
C ALA A 716 30.08 12.96 -28.13
N THR A 717 30.68 13.12 -26.95
CA THR A 717 30.30 14.15 -25.96
C THR A 717 30.36 15.55 -26.54
N TYR A 718 31.43 15.88 -27.28
CA TYR A 718 31.58 17.22 -27.84
C TYR A 718 30.66 17.45 -29.06
N ASP A 719 30.42 16.42 -29.86
CA ASP A 719 29.38 16.48 -30.91
C ASP A 719 27.98 16.66 -30.31
N PHE A 720 27.71 16.04 -29.16
CA PHE A 720 26.47 16.24 -28.42
C PHE A 720 26.33 17.68 -27.93
N PHE A 721 27.34 18.22 -27.25
CA PHE A 721 27.32 19.62 -26.80
C PHE A 721 27.09 20.59 -27.94
N TRP A 722 27.75 20.40 -29.09
CA TRP A 722 27.56 21.26 -30.25
C TRP A 722 26.14 21.15 -30.81
N SER A 723 25.66 19.93 -31.04
CA SER A 723 24.30 19.71 -31.59
C SER A 723 23.17 20.18 -30.67
N HIS A 724 23.45 20.35 -29.38
CA HIS A 724 22.50 20.88 -28.37
C HIS A 724 22.73 22.37 -28.06
N GLY A 725 23.60 23.06 -28.81
CA GLY A 725 23.82 24.51 -28.69
C GLY A 725 24.60 24.93 -27.45
N MET A 726 25.35 24.01 -26.84
CA MET A 726 26.10 24.24 -25.60
C MET A 726 27.52 24.75 -25.88
N ILE A 727 28.10 24.43 -27.05
CA ILE A 727 29.37 24.99 -27.53
C ILE A 727 29.21 25.61 -28.92
N SER A 728 30.08 26.57 -29.26
CA SER A 728 30.07 27.25 -30.56
C SER A 728 30.70 26.40 -31.66
N ASP A 729 30.46 26.79 -32.92
CA ASP A 729 31.07 26.17 -34.10
C ASP A 729 32.61 26.23 -34.04
N GLU A 730 33.18 27.36 -33.61
CA GLU A 730 34.63 27.53 -33.50
C GLU A 730 35.24 26.59 -32.45
N LEU A 731 34.53 26.40 -31.33
CA LEU A 731 34.99 25.52 -30.26
C LEU A 731 34.92 24.06 -30.70
N ARG A 732 33.82 23.66 -31.36
CA ARG A 732 33.67 22.33 -31.95
C ARG A 732 34.76 22.05 -32.98
N ASP A 733 35.00 22.97 -33.91
CA ASP A 733 36.03 22.79 -34.95
C ASP A 733 37.45 22.72 -34.36
N THR A 734 37.73 23.48 -33.30
CA THR A 734 38.99 23.37 -32.57
C THR A 734 39.13 22.01 -31.92
N ILE A 735 38.10 21.52 -31.23
CA ILE A 735 38.13 20.20 -30.58
C ILE A 735 38.33 19.10 -31.62
N THR A 736 37.53 19.10 -32.71
CA THR A 736 37.62 18.08 -33.76
C THR A 736 38.98 18.08 -34.48
N SER A 737 39.61 19.24 -34.65
CA SER A 737 40.88 19.34 -35.40
C SER A 737 42.15 19.24 -34.54
N GLN A 738 42.10 19.61 -33.26
CA GLN A 738 43.28 19.72 -32.40
C GLN A 738 43.35 18.67 -31.30
N CYS A 739 42.24 17.99 -30.97
CA CYS A 739 42.21 16.96 -29.94
C CYS A 739 42.37 15.56 -30.53
N ASP A 740 43.25 14.77 -29.91
CA ASP A 740 43.39 13.34 -30.18
C ASP A 740 42.91 12.54 -28.97
N PHE A 741 41.67 12.05 -29.01
CA PHE A 741 41.09 11.27 -27.92
C PHE A 741 41.63 9.84 -27.84
N ALA A 742 42.37 9.36 -28.85
CA ALA A 742 43.07 8.07 -28.77
C ALA A 742 44.39 8.18 -27.99
N SER A 743 44.97 9.38 -27.88
CA SER A 743 46.22 9.67 -27.19
C SER A 743 46.03 10.68 -26.05
N SER A 744 45.42 10.24 -24.96
CA SER A 744 45.13 11.09 -23.78
C SER A 744 46.36 11.69 -23.09
N GLN A 745 47.58 11.22 -23.41
CA GLN A 745 48.82 11.66 -22.76
C GLN A 745 49.53 12.83 -23.46
N LYS A 746 49.09 13.26 -24.66
CA LYS A 746 49.71 14.37 -25.41
C LYS A 746 48.68 15.24 -26.13
N GLN A 747 47.88 15.99 -25.38
CA GLN A 747 47.00 17.00 -25.97
C GLN A 747 47.78 18.27 -26.34
N THR A 748 47.42 18.87 -27.47
CA THR A 748 47.94 20.17 -27.87
C THR A 748 47.41 21.26 -26.93
N LYS A 749 48.13 22.38 -26.78
CA LYS A 749 47.63 23.51 -25.98
C LYS A 749 46.26 24.02 -26.46
N PRO A 750 46.01 24.21 -27.78
CA PRO A 750 44.69 24.57 -28.28
C PRO A 750 43.60 23.58 -27.89
N CYS A 751 43.87 22.27 -27.94
CA CYS A 751 42.92 21.27 -27.45
C CYS A 751 42.65 21.45 -25.96
N SER A 752 43.68 21.50 -25.12
CA SER A 752 43.51 21.68 -23.66
C SER A 752 42.71 22.93 -23.33
N ASP A 753 43.00 24.06 -23.97
CA ASP A 753 42.27 25.32 -23.79
C ASP A 753 40.80 25.18 -24.23
N ALA A 754 40.54 24.48 -25.34
CA ALA A 754 39.18 24.19 -25.82
C ALA A 754 38.40 23.27 -24.86
N LEU A 755 39.02 22.21 -24.35
CA LEU A 755 38.40 21.30 -23.38
C LEU A 755 38.08 22.04 -22.07
N ILE A 756 38.94 22.95 -21.61
CA ILE A 756 38.68 23.79 -20.43
C ILE A 756 37.50 24.76 -20.70
N ASN A 757 37.45 25.40 -21.87
CA ASN A 757 36.33 26.28 -22.19
C ASN A 757 35.00 25.53 -22.26
N SER A 758 35.01 24.28 -22.71
CA SER A 758 33.82 23.42 -22.71
C SER A 758 33.39 22.98 -21.31
N SER A 759 34.28 22.96 -20.31
CA SER A 759 33.96 22.47 -18.96
C SER A 759 33.15 23.47 -18.12
N LEU A 760 33.11 24.76 -18.51
CA LEU A 760 32.24 25.78 -17.90
C LEU A 760 30.74 25.43 -17.97
N ILE A 761 30.37 24.63 -18.97
CA ILE A 761 29.03 24.07 -19.13
C ILE A 761 28.66 23.23 -17.90
N ASN A 762 29.61 22.46 -17.36
CA ASN A 762 29.38 21.46 -16.31
C ASN A 762 29.24 22.07 -14.91
N GLU A 763 29.51 23.37 -14.74
CA GLU A 763 29.37 24.03 -13.43
C GLU A 763 27.90 24.37 -13.11
N TYR A 764 27.11 24.68 -14.14
CA TYR A 764 25.74 25.18 -14.01
C TYR A 764 24.69 24.29 -14.68
N ILE A 765 25.12 23.19 -15.32
CA ILE A 765 24.25 22.24 -16.02
C ILE A 765 24.52 20.84 -15.46
N ASN A 766 23.47 20.05 -15.33
CA ASN A 766 23.59 18.64 -14.97
C ASN A 766 24.15 17.87 -16.19
N ASP A 767 25.32 17.28 -16.03
CA ASP A 767 26.03 16.53 -17.08
C ASP A 767 25.30 15.23 -17.45
N TYR A 768 24.66 14.56 -16.49
CA TYR A 768 23.85 13.39 -16.78
C TYR A 768 22.55 13.70 -17.52
N ASP A 769 22.00 14.91 -17.38
CA ASP A 769 20.78 15.35 -18.06
C ASP A 769 20.75 16.87 -18.24
N VAL A 770 21.09 17.32 -19.45
CA VAL A 770 21.22 18.75 -19.77
C VAL A 770 19.91 19.54 -19.67
N LEU A 771 18.77 18.85 -19.54
CA LEU A 771 17.45 19.47 -19.40
C LEU A 771 17.02 19.69 -17.95
N LEU A 772 17.73 19.11 -16.97
CA LEU A 772 17.34 19.17 -15.57
C LEU A 772 17.94 20.38 -14.84
N ASP A 773 17.16 20.93 -13.92
CA ASP A 773 17.66 21.90 -12.95
C ASP A 773 18.68 21.25 -12.01
N LEU A 774 19.62 22.06 -11.51
CA LEU A 774 20.53 21.64 -10.45
C LEU A 774 19.83 21.54 -9.09
N CYS A 775 20.26 20.56 -8.30
CA CYS A 775 19.99 20.46 -6.88
C CYS A 775 21.20 20.96 -6.08
N TYR A 776 21.01 21.94 -5.19
CA TYR A 776 22.11 22.53 -4.42
C TYR A 776 22.34 21.77 -3.10
N PRO A 777 23.49 21.08 -2.92
CA PRO A 777 23.73 20.21 -1.76
C PRO A 777 23.58 20.92 -0.41
N ALA A 778 24.13 22.12 -0.26
CA ALA A 778 24.13 22.84 1.02
C ALA A 778 22.70 23.11 1.53
N ILE A 779 21.78 23.47 0.62
CA ILE A 779 20.38 23.74 0.96
C ILE A 779 19.68 22.43 1.34
N VAL A 780 19.83 21.40 0.51
CA VAL A 780 19.16 20.11 0.72
C VAL A 780 19.63 19.41 1.98
N GLU A 781 20.93 19.35 2.24
CA GLU A 781 21.46 18.73 3.45
C GLU A 781 20.97 19.47 4.71
N GLN A 782 20.88 20.80 4.66
CA GLN A 782 20.32 21.58 5.76
C GLN A 782 18.83 21.28 5.99
N GLU A 783 18.03 21.25 4.93
CA GLU A 783 16.59 20.96 5.02
C GLU A 783 16.32 19.52 5.54
N LEU A 784 17.10 18.54 5.07
CA LEU A 784 17.03 17.15 5.55
C LEU A 784 17.41 17.03 7.03
N ARG A 785 18.44 17.76 7.50
CA ARG A 785 18.81 17.83 8.93
C ARG A 785 17.68 18.45 9.76
N LEU A 786 16.99 19.46 9.23
CA LEU A 786 15.84 20.12 9.84
C LEU A 786 14.52 19.32 9.72
N LYS A 787 14.57 18.09 9.18
CA LYS A 787 13.40 17.21 8.97
C LYS A 787 12.33 17.83 8.05
N LYS A 788 12.77 18.58 7.04
CA LYS A 788 11.91 19.15 6.02
C LYS A 788 12.04 18.40 4.69
N MET A 789 11.08 18.63 3.81
CA MET A 789 11.09 18.08 2.45
C MET A 789 12.11 18.85 1.61
N ALA A 790 13.05 18.14 1.00
CA ALA A 790 14.08 18.68 0.12
C ALA A 790 13.83 18.41 -1.38
N THR A 791 12.80 17.63 -1.72
CA THR A 791 12.41 17.30 -3.10
C THR A 791 12.31 18.53 -3.97
N LYS A 792 12.96 18.46 -5.14
CA LYS A 792 12.84 19.47 -6.20
C LYS A 792 12.53 18.76 -7.52
N MET A 793 11.33 19.03 -8.05
CA MET A 793 10.89 18.43 -9.31
C MET A 793 11.37 19.27 -10.49
N SER A 794 12.07 18.64 -11.44
CA SER A 794 12.45 19.23 -12.74
C SER A 794 12.12 18.23 -13.84
N VAL A 795 11.41 18.66 -14.89
CA VAL A 795 10.95 17.80 -16.01
C VAL A 795 10.30 16.48 -15.56
N GLY A 796 9.62 16.49 -14.40
CA GLY A 796 8.93 15.32 -13.87
C GLY A 796 9.79 14.32 -13.08
N VAL A 797 11.07 14.62 -12.83
CA VAL A 797 11.96 13.84 -11.96
C VAL A 797 12.41 14.65 -10.73
N ASP A 798 12.77 13.95 -9.65
CA ASP A 798 13.28 14.58 -8.43
C ASP A 798 14.80 14.69 -8.49
N VAL A 799 15.31 15.90 -8.74
CA VAL A 799 16.74 16.15 -8.93
C VAL A 799 17.54 16.08 -7.63
N CYS A 800 16.86 16.04 -6.47
CA CYS A 800 17.49 16.01 -5.15
C CYS A 800 17.57 14.61 -4.53
N MET A 801 17.04 13.60 -5.22
CA MET A 801 16.96 12.22 -4.76
C MET A 801 18.31 11.62 -4.33
N THR A 802 19.41 12.03 -4.98
CA THR A 802 20.77 11.60 -4.63
C THR A 802 21.13 11.91 -3.17
N TYR A 803 20.74 13.09 -2.67
CA TYR A 803 21.01 13.53 -1.30
C TYR A 803 20.02 12.93 -0.31
N GLU A 804 18.75 12.82 -0.69
CA GLU A 804 17.72 12.17 0.11
C GLU A 804 18.07 10.70 0.40
N ARG A 805 18.53 9.98 -0.63
CA ARG A 805 19.04 8.61 -0.53
C ARG A 805 20.29 8.54 0.35
N LYS A 806 21.28 9.40 0.12
CA LYS A 806 22.50 9.44 0.95
C LYS A 806 22.14 9.64 2.42
N PHE A 807 21.18 10.52 2.70
CA PHE A 807 20.68 10.72 4.06
C PHE A 807 20.01 9.46 4.61
N TYR A 808 19.10 8.85 3.85
CA TYR A 808 18.37 7.66 4.23
C TYR A 808 19.29 6.47 4.56
N PHE A 809 20.28 6.17 3.71
CA PHE A 809 21.20 5.05 3.91
C PHE A 809 22.21 5.26 5.05
N ASN A 810 22.42 6.50 5.50
CA ASN A 810 23.25 6.76 6.67
C ASN A 810 22.46 6.79 7.99
N LEU A 811 21.16 6.49 7.96
CA LEU A 811 20.38 6.24 9.17
C LEU A 811 20.75 4.87 9.76
N PRO A 812 21.10 4.77 11.07
CA PRO A 812 21.47 3.51 11.71
C PRO A 812 20.39 2.42 11.57
N GLU A 813 19.11 2.79 11.70
CA GLU A 813 17.98 1.88 11.55
C GLU A 813 17.84 1.30 10.14
N VAL A 814 18.25 2.05 9.11
CA VAL A 814 18.23 1.59 7.71
C VAL A 814 19.37 0.60 7.48
N GLN A 815 20.58 0.92 7.94
CA GLN A 815 21.72 0.01 7.85
C GLN A 815 21.44 -1.30 8.60
N HIS A 816 20.84 -1.21 9.79
CA HIS A 816 20.44 -2.39 10.55
C HIS A 816 19.41 -3.24 9.80
N ALA A 817 18.37 -2.63 9.22
CA ALA A 817 17.32 -3.35 8.49
C ALA A 817 17.84 -4.02 7.19
N LEU A 818 18.81 -3.40 6.52
CA LEU A 818 19.50 -3.96 5.36
C LEU A 818 20.59 -4.96 5.74
N HIS A 819 20.83 -5.18 7.03
CA HIS A 819 21.96 -5.93 7.54
C HIS A 819 23.30 -5.44 6.96
N ALA A 820 23.40 -4.16 6.69
CA ALA A 820 24.56 -3.48 6.15
C ALA A 820 25.48 -2.98 7.27
N ASN A 821 26.68 -2.53 6.90
CA ASN A 821 27.66 -1.94 7.80
C ASN A 821 27.94 -2.78 9.07
N ARG A 822 27.94 -4.11 8.96
CA ARG A 822 28.08 -5.03 10.11
C ARG A 822 29.45 -4.91 10.82
N THR A 823 30.44 -4.35 10.14
CA THR A 823 31.83 -4.21 10.62
C THR A 823 32.17 -2.82 11.16
N GLY A 824 31.25 -1.86 11.12
CA GLY A 824 31.52 -0.48 11.55
C GLY A 824 32.55 0.19 10.63
N LEU A 825 32.22 0.31 9.35
CA LEU A 825 33.06 0.92 8.32
C LEU A 825 33.47 2.35 8.74
N PRO A 826 34.73 2.76 8.45
CA PRO A 826 35.26 4.05 8.87
C PRO A 826 34.75 5.23 8.01
N TYR A 827 33.85 4.96 7.07
CA TYR A 827 33.26 5.94 6.16
C TYR A 827 31.75 5.76 6.10
N GLU A 828 31.06 6.86 5.80
CA GLU A 828 29.63 6.86 5.52
C GLU A 828 29.34 6.26 4.16
N TRP A 829 28.12 5.76 3.98
CA TRP A 829 27.66 5.34 2.65
C TRP A 829 27.56 6.55 1.72
N SER A 830 28.12 6.43 0.52
CA SER A 830 28.02 7.42 -0.56
C SER A 830 27.65 6.76 -1.89
N MET A 831 27.14 7.55 -2.83
CA MET A 831 26.75 7.04 -4.14
C MET A 831 27.93 6.44 -4.91
N CYS A 832 29.07 7.12 -4.88
CA CYS A 832 30.31 6.65 -5.47
C CYS A 832 31.42 6.72 -4.43
N SER A 833 32.28 5.70 -4.42
CA SER A 833 33.31 5.54 -3.39
C SER A 833 34.49 6.46 -3.62
N SER A 834 34.94 7.13 -2.56
CA SER A 834 36.22 7.84 -2.52
C SER A 834 37.40 6.96 -2.06
N GLN A 835 37.12 5.71 -1.69
CA GLN A 835 38.12 4.78 -1.13
C GLN A 835 38.93 4.08 -2.22
N LEU A 836 38.40 4.03 -3.45
CA LEU A 836 38.96 3.27 -4.55
C LEU A 836 40.07 4.04 -5.24
N ASN A 837 41.21 3.39 -5.40
CA ASN A 837 42.20 3.75 -6.39
C ASN A 837 42.02 2.84 -7.61
N TYR A 838 41.05 3.20 -8.45
CA TYR A 838 40.72 2.41 -9.63
C TYR A 838 41.75 2.63 -10.75
N SER A 839 42.11 1.56 -11.45
CA SER A 839 43.06 1.60 -12.57
C SER A 839 42.67 2.63 -13.64
N SER A 840 43.49 3.67 -13.81
CA SER A 840 43.23 4.76 -14.76
C SER A 840 43.41 4.35 -16.22
N ILE A 841 44.04 3.20 -16.49
CA ILE A 841 44.23 2.69 -17.85
C ILE A 841 43.06 1.85 -18.34
N ASP A 842 42.26 1.28 -17.42
CA ASP A 842 41.21 0.32 -17.75
C ASP A 842 40.08 0.95 -18.57
N GLY A 843 39.78 2.23 -18.34
CA GLY A 843 38.82 2.98 -19.16
C GLY A 843 39.20 3.07 -20.64
N ASN A 844 40.47 2.84 -21.01
CA ASN A 844 40.91 2.82 -22.42
C ASN A 844 40.71 1.45 -23.09
N ILE A 845 40.29 0.42 -22.36
CA ILE A 845 40.06 -0.92 -22.92
C ILE A 845 38.91 -0.83 -23.92
N ASN A 846 39.17 -1.23 -25.17
CA ASN A 846 38.13 -1.38 -26.17
C ASN A 846 37.27 -2.62 -25.86
N MET A 847 35.99 -2.41 -25.62
CA MET A 847 35.05 -3.46 -25.23
C MET A 847 34.46 -4.24 -26.41
N LEU A 848 34.59 -3.75 -27.65
CA LEU A 848 34.05 -4.40 -28.85
C LEU A 848 34.55 -5.85 -29.05
N PRO A 849 35.86 -6.17 -28.89
CA PRO A 849 36.33 -7.55 -29.01
C PRO A 849 35.71 -8.50 -27.99
N ILE A 850 35.36 -8.02 -26.79
CA ILE A 850 34.73 -8.83 -25.75
C ILE A 850 33.26 -9.07 -26.10
N LEU A 851 32.54 -8.03 -26.50
CA LEU A 851 31.17 -8.15 -27.01
C LEU A 851 31.09 -9.09 -28.23
N LYS A 852 32.08 -9.05 -29.12
CA LYS A 852 32.19 -9.98 -30.26
C LYS A 852 32.28 -11.44 -29.82
N ARG A 853 33.08 -11.75 -28.78
CA ARG A 853 33.16 -13.11 -28.22
C ARG A 853 31.83 -13.57 -27.63
N ILE A 854 31.12 -12.69 -26.93
CA ILE A 854 29.80 -12.97 -26.35
C ILE A 854 28.78 -13.29 -27.45
N LEU A 855 28.73 -12.47 -28.50
CA LEU A 855 27.84 -12.67 -29.65
C LEU A 855 28.15 -13.97 -30.41
N HIS A 856 29.43 -14.36 -30.53
CA HIS A 856 29.81 -15.66 -31.09
C HIS A 856 29.27 -16.85 -30.29
N LYS A 857 29.11 -16.70 -28.97
CA LYS A 857 28.46 -17.69 -28.09
C LYS A 857 26.93 -17.66 -28.17
N LYS A 858 26.36 -16.88 -29.10
CA LYS A 858 24.91 -16.73 -29.34
C LYS A 858 24.15 -16.15 -28.15
N VAL A 859 24.82 -15.36 -27.31
CA VAL A 859 24.17 -14.58 -26.25
C VAL A 859 23.72 -13.23 -26.84
N PRO A 860 22.42 -12.90 -26.79
CA PRO A 860 21.93 -11.60 -27.25
C PRO A 860 22.52 -10.43 -26.45
N VAL A 861 22.84 -9.34 -27.15
CA VAL A 861 23.38 -8.09 -26.62
C VAL A 861 22.45 -6.94 -26.98
N TRP A 862 21.97 -6.22 -25.98
CA TRP A 862 21.17 -5.00 -26.16
C TRP A 862 21.95 -3.80 -25.63
N ILE A 863 22.23 -2.84 -26.50
CA ILE A 863 22.75 -1.53 -26.10
C ILE A 863 21.60 -0.54 -26.19
N PHE A 864 21.34 0.19 -25.11
CA PHE A 864 20.35 1.24 -25.14
C PHE A 864 20.91 2.55 -24.60
N SER A 865 20.44 3.68 -25.13
CA SER A 865 20.92 5.01 -24.72
C SER A 865 19.76 5.98 -24.56
N GLY A 866 19.77 6.78 -23.50
CA GLY A 866 18.97 8.01 -23.46
C GLY A 866 19.41 8.98 -24.55
N ASP A 867 18.46 9.66 -25.18
CA ASP A 867 18.77 10.61 -26.25
C ASP A 867 19.22 12.00 -25.76
N GLN A 868 19.18 12.25 -24.45
CA GLN A 868 19.64 13.47 -23.78
C GLN A 868 20.88 13.25 -22.90
N ASP A 869 21.54 12.09 -22.98
CA ASP A 869 22.76 11.83 -22.23
C ASP A 869 23.95 12.57 -22.85
N SER A 870 24.64 13.38 -22.05
CA SER A 870 25.83 14.11 -22.48
C SER A 870 27.15 13.42 -22.06
N VAL A 871 27.11 12.49 -21.10
CA VAL A 871 28.29 11.79 -20.59
C VAL A 871 28.70 10.63 -21.48
N VAL A 872 27.73 9.80 -21.90
CA VAL A 872 27.95 8.75 -22.91
C VAL A 872 26.87 8.82 -23.99
N PRO A 873 26.96 9.84 -24.88
CA PRO A 873 25.87 10.13 -25.80
C PRO A 873 25.58 8.98 -26.76
N LEU A 874 24.32 8.90 -27.19
CA LEU A 874 23.84 7.89 -28.14
C LEU A 874 24.68 7.82 -29.43
N LEU A 875 25.33 8.93 -29.83
CA LEU A 875 26.16 9.01 -31.03
C LEU A 875 27.35 8.03 -30.96
N GLY A 876 28.02 7.95 -29.81
CA GLY A 876 29.13 7.02 -29.56
C GLY A 876 28.65 5.58 -29.59
N SER A 877 27.67 5.26 -28.74
CA SER A 877 27.10 3.91 -28.64
C SER A 877 26.54 3.41 -29.99
N ARG A 878 25.83 4.25 -30.75
CA ARG A 878 25.29 3.89 -32.08
C ARG A 878 26.41 3.55 -33.07
N THR A 879 27.47 4.35 -33.07
CA THR A 879 28.63 4.17 -33.96
C THR A 879 29.35 2.87 -33.63
N LEU A 880 29.62 2.63 -32.35
CA LEU A 880 30.31 1.42 -31.88
C LEU A 880 29.48 0.15 -32.10
N VAL A 881 28.16 0.20 -31.91
CA VAL A 881 27.28 -0.94 -32.21
C VAL A 881 27.21 -1.23 -33.70
N ARG A 882 27.21 -0.19 -34.55
CA ARG A 882 27.28 -0.36 -36.00
C ARG A 882 28.59 -1.00 -36.42
N GLN A 883 29.71 -0.51 -35.90
CA GLN A 883 31.03 -1.09 -36.12
C GLN A 883 31.07 -2.58 -35.71
N LEU A 884 30.54 -2.91 -34.52
CA LEU A 884 30.47 -4.30 -34.06
C LEU A 884 29.66 -5.20 -34.99
N ALA A 885 28.53 -4.70 -35.51
CA ALA A 885 27.72 -5.42 -36.47
C ALA A 885 28.47 -5.67 -37.79
N ASP A 886 29.19 -4.66 -38.29
CA ASP A 886 30.00 -4.76 -39.50
C ASP A 886 31.18 -5.73 -39.31
N ASP A 887 31.88 -5.66 -38.17
CA ASP A 887 32.98 -6.58 -37.77
C ASP A 887 32.53 -8.05 -37.67
N LEU A 888 31.24 -8.27 -37.42
CA LEU A 888 30.61 -9.59 -37.34
C LEU A 888 29.93 -10.00 -38.66
N SER A 889 29.92 -9.11 -39.66
CA SER A 889 29.17 -9.28 -40.91
C SER A 889 27.69 -9.61 -40.66
N PHE A 890 27.10 -9.03 -39.60
CA PHE A 890 25.68 -9.20 -39.33
C PHE A 890 24.85 -8.38 -40.33
N THR A 891 23.83 -9.01 -40.88
CA THR A 891 22.83 -8.31 -41.67
C THR A 891 21.90 -7.50 -40.77
N THR A 892 21.43 -6.35 -41.26
CA THR A 892 20.39 -5.57 -40.58
C THR A 892 19.07 -6.33 -40.65
N THR A 893 18.64 -6.89 -39.51
CA THR A 893 17.41 -7.68 -39.40
C THR A 893 16.20 -6.79 -39.15
N VAL A 894 16.38 -5.65 -38.48
CA VAL A 894 15.37 -4.60 -38.36
C VAL A 894 16.06 -3.27 -38.68
N PRO A 895 15.64 -2.57 -39.76
CA PRO A 895 16.20 -1.26 -40.09
C PRO A 895 15.99 -0.24 -38.98
N TYR A 896 16.86 0.77 -38.92
CA TYR A 896 16.73 1.85 -37.95
C TYR A 896 15.39 2.57 -38.13
N GLY A 897 14.54 2.52 -37.10
CA GLY A 897 13.19 3.04 -37.15
C GLY A 897 12.63 3.29 -35.76
N THR A 898 11.44 3.88 -35.70
CA THR A 898 10.78 4.19 -34.42
C THR A 898 10.27 2.92 -33.75
N TRP A 899 10.44 2.83 -32.43
CA TRP A 899 9.66 1.93 -31.59
C TRP A 899 8.67 2.72 -30.74
N PHE A 900 7.58 2.07 -30.34
CA PHE A 900 6.43 2.72 -29.69
C PHE A 900 6.25 2.24 -28.25
N HIS A 901 5.87 3.19 -27.40
CA HIS A 901 5.36 2.94 -26.06
C HIS A 901 3.97 3.58 -25.96
N LYS A 902 2.94 2.74 -25.85
CA LYS A 902 1.53 3.14 -26.02
C LYS A 902 1.33 3.77 -27.41
N GLU A 903 0.74 4.96 -27.46
CA GLU A 903 0.48 5.71 -28.69
C GLU A 903 1.60 6.71 -29.03
N GLN A 904 2.72 6.69 -28.31
CA GLN A 904 3.83 7.63 -28.48
C GLN A 904 5.10 6.90 -28.93
N VAL A 905 5.95 7.62 -29.66
CA VAL A 905 7.31 7.14 -29.95
C VAL A 905 8.05 6.95 -28.62
N GLY A 906 8.49 5.73 -28.37
CA GLY A 906 9.33 5.35 -27.24
C GLY A 906 10.80 5.67 -27.49
N GLY A 907 11.22 5.65 -28.76
CA GLY A 907 12.55 5.99 -29.23
C GLY A 907 12.79 5.39 -30.61
N TRP A 908 14.04 5.14 -30.95
CA TRP A 908 14.44 4.54 -32.23
C TRP A 908 15.29 3.30 -31.98
N GLY A 909 15.29 2.35 -32.90
CA GLY A 909 16.09 1.14 -32.73
C GLY A 909 16.38 0.43 -34.04
N THR A 910 17.40 -0.42 -34.00
CA THR A 910 17.86 -1.26 -35.10
C THR A 910 18.32 -2.59 -34.54
N GLU A 911 18.16 -3.67 -35.32
CA GLU A 911 18.60 -5.01 -34.94
C GLU A 911 19.54 -5.57 -36.02
N TYR A 912 20.57 -6.28 -35.58
CA TYR A 912 21.55 -6.95 -36.42
C TYR A 912 21.63 -8.43 -36.05
N GLY A 913 21.49 -9.30 -37.06
CA GLY A 913 21.62 -10.76 -36.90
C GLY A 913 20.68 -11.39 -35.86
N ASN A 914 19.59 -10.70 -35.46
CA ASN A 914 18.71 -11.06 -34.33
C ASN A 914 19.42 -11.28 -32.97
N LEU A 915 20.67 -10.82 -32.84
CA LEU A 915 21.50 -11.00 -31.64
C LEU A 915 22.00 -9.69 -31.06
N LEU A 916 22.15 -8.65 -31.88
CA LEU A 916 22.64 -7.35 -31.46
C LEU A 916 21.55 -6.30 -31.71
N THR A 917 21.10 -5.63 -30.65
CA THR A 917 20.08 -4.59 -30.70
C THR A 917 20.66 -3.28 -30.21
N PHE A 918 20.42 -2.20 -30.95
CA PHE A 918 20.62 -0.83 -30.47
C PHE A 918 19.26 -0.13 -30.36
N ALA A 919 18.98 0.52 -29.24
CA ALA A 919 17.75 1.28 -29.05
C ALA A 919 17.99 2.58 -28.28
N THR A 920 17.47 3.70 -28.76
CA THR A 920 17.37 4.92 -27.97
C THR A 920 16.08 4.95 -27.16
N VAL A 921 16.10 5.65 -26.03
CA VAL A 921 14.90 5.96 -25.25
C VAL A 921 14.66 7.46 -25.30
N ARG A 922 13.56 7.86 -25.93
CA ARG A 922 13.24 9.25 -26.19
C ARG A 922 13.04 10.02 -24.88
N GLY A 923 13.67 11.18 -24.75
CA GLY A 923 13.59 12.06 -23.58
C GLY A 923 14.19 11.45 -22.31
N ALA A 924 15.00 10.41 -22.45
CA ALA A 924 15.79 9.86 -21.35
C ALA A 924 17.22 10.38 -21.46
N SER A 925 17.95 10.39 -20.35
CA SER A 925 19.33 10.85 -20.28
C SER A 925 20.27 9.73 -19.84
N HIS A 926 21.35 10.01 -19.10
CA HIS A 926 22.31 8.98 -18.66
C HIS A 926 21.63 7.85 -17.87
N MET A 927 20.85 8.21 -16.84
CA MET A 927 20.06 7.27 -16.04
C MET A 927 18.68 7.04 -16.67
N VAL A 928 18.63 6.18 -17.68
CA VAL A 928 17.41 5.96 -18.48
C VAL A 928 16.18 5.59 -17.65
N PRO A 929 16.25 4.66 -16.65
CA PRO A 929 15.10 4.32 -15.83
C PRO A 929 14.69 5.44 -14.86
N PHE A 930 15.60 6.34 -14.49
CA PHE A 930 15.27 7.52 -13.69
C PHE A 930 14.54 8.58 -14.53
N ALA A 931 15.06 8.89 -15.72
CA ALA A 931 14.50 9.93 -16.59
C ALA A 931 13.18 9.51 -17.27
N GLN A 932 13.09 8.26 -17.74
CA GLN A 932 11.91 7.74 -18.45
C GLN A 932 11.48 6.36 -17.94
N PRO A 933 11.03 6.26 -16.68
CA PRO A 933 10.78 4.99 -16.00
C PRO A 933 9.81 4.06 -16.74
N SER A 934 8.73 4.60 -17.31
CA SER A 934 7.73 3.79 -18.01
C SER A 934 8.25 3.23 -19.35
N ARG A 935 9.04 4.01 -20.09
CA ARG A 935 9.66 3.56 -21.35
C ARG A 935 10.77 2.55 -21.07
N ALA A 936 11.60 2.81 -20.06
CA ALA A 936 12.65 1.92 -19.62
C ALA A 936 12.12 0.54 -19.21
N LEU A 937 11.04 0.49 -18.41
CA LEU A 937 10.39 -0.76 -18.03
C LEU A 937 9.86 -1.54 -19.25
N HIS A 938 9.31 -0.86 -20.25
CA HIS A 938 8.82 -1.51 -21.47
C HIS A 938 9.96 -2.10 -22.30
N LEU A 939 11.07 -1.36 -22.44
CA LEU A 939 12.28 -1.83 -23.11
C LEU A 939 12.84 -3.07 -22.39
N PHE A 940 13.02 -2.98 -21.07
CA PHE A 940 13.49 -4.09 -20.25
C PHE A 940 12.58 -5.32 -20.33
N THR A 941 11.26 -5.11 -20.24
CA THR A 941 10.27 -6.20 -20.34
C THR A 941 10.35 -6.90 -21.70
N SER A 942 10.63 -6.16 -22.77
CA SER A 942 10.80 -6.73 -24.11
C SER A 942 12.08 -7.57 -24.19
N PHE A 943 13.18 -7.03 -23.66
CA PHE A 943 14.47 -7.71 -23.57
C PHE A 943 14.38 -9.04 -22.82
N VAL A 944 13.90 -9.05 -21.55
CA VAL A 944 13.85 -10.29 -20.76
C VAL A 944 12.84 -11.33 -21.27
N ARG A 945 11.89 -10.91 -22.12
CA ARG A 945 10.95 -11.81 -22.79
C ARG A 945 11.43 -12.28 -24.16
N GLY A 946 12.60 -11.83 -24.62
CA GLY A 946 13.11 -12.11 -25.97
C GLY A 946 12.19 -11.57 -27.07
N ARG A 947 11.51 -10.45 -26.84
CA ARG A 947 10.59 -9.81 -27.79
C ARG A 947 11.23 -8.58 -28.41
N ARG A 948 10.96 -8.36 -29.70
CA ARG A 948 11.31 -7.11 -30.37
C ARG A 948 10.55 -5.94 -29.78
N LEU A 949 11.16 -4.75 -29.84
CA LEU A 949 10.47 -3.51 -29.48
C LEU A 949 9.30 -3.26 -30.46
N PRO A 950 8.13 -2.80 -30.00
CA PRO A 950 6.97 -2.62 -30.89
C PRO A 950 7.22 -1.56 -31.95
N ASN A 951 7.00 -1.91 -33.22
CA ASN A 951 7.18 -1.01 -34.37
C ASN A 951 5.87 -0.33 -34.83
N LYS A 952 4.79 -0.53 -34.10
CA LYS A 952 3.49 0.11 -34.32
C LYS A 952 2.96 0.64 -32.99
N PRO A 953 2.21 1.76 -32.99
CA PRO A 953 1.49 2.18 -31.80
C PRO A 953 0.51 1.07 -31.41
N HIS A 954 0.59 0.62 -30.16
CA HIS A 954 -0.44 -0.24 -29.61
C HIS A 954 -1.64 0.65 -29.29
N THR A 955 -2.64 0.64 -30.16
CA THR A 955 -4.00 1.02 -29.79
C THR A 955 -4.43 -0.01 -28.77
N SER A 956 -4.43 0.40 -27.53
CA SER A 956 -4.93 -0.42 -26.44
C SER A 956 -6.41 -0.72 -26.74
N THR A 957 -6.68 -1.97 -27.15
CA THR A 957 -8.01 -2.57 -27.31
C THR A 957 -8.49 -3.11 -25.98
#